data_AF-A0A2M7WK74-F1
#
_entry.id   AF-A0A2M7WK74-F1
#
_cell.length_a   1.000
_cell.length_b   1.000
_cell.length_c   1.000
_cell.angle_alpha   90.00
_cell.angle_beta   90.00
_cell.angle_gamma   90.00
#
_symmetry.space_group_name_H-M   'P 1'
#
loop_
_entity.id
_entity.type
_entity.pdbx_description
1 polymer ?
#
loop_
_entity_poly.entity_id
_entity_poly.type
_entity_poly.pdbx_seq_one_letter_code
_entity_poly.pdbx_strand_id
1 'polypeptide(L)'
;TEGLLPFARWIADEANEAGRIKTERPVMVILGNPPYSGHSANKGDWIRKLLRGEDTSTGEKTDNYFEVDGKPLGERNPKWLNDDYVKFIRFAQWRIQKTGYGVLAFISNHGYLDNPTFRGMRQSLMESSDDIYVLDLHGNSKKKEKCPDGSQDENVFDIQQGVAIGIFVKRAGGSATPTRDACQSDSATVRHIHLWGLREVFGKNFHDQKQLTAGKSSWLYENDISTGNWTTIKPQSPSYLFVPRDTKLLEEYQAYWKIGDAMPENNVGFVTARDRFVTDFDRDSLERRIKEFRSEESNISSSELSSKYALKNTSSWNLGTARRLLRADGNWEHHFRMCLYRPFDSRHIYYSRIMLERPVHQIQMIGSGNWDIIFCSSHIVEFNLFRRGGNAMFPLYLYSQREKGDLLDASEPTDTPGGRRPNLSPEFIEEFSKKLGMTFVPDGKGDPGAAGNAAVSAAVLKASRLQNGGRDALHTASETLAVQGDSCNAAVSAAVSGASRPSFGQVEIRDRGRLPHWEIEGGIYFITFRLADSLPQSVLKAIIAEREDILKTARQAGREVSKAERARLAKLTSKKIERYLDSGAGACHLRNDKVAEVVADAIRHFDGKYYRLFAWTVMPNHVHIVVKLLPDHNLQKTLHSCKSFTSHQANLILGRKGIFWSREYYDHLVRDEEEFYRVVRYVANNPKKANLKDWKWCWVDEKWGQDAPNTASGTLALQNGGQDAPNTASETLALPGGRDALETASETLAVQGTFGPEDIFHYIYAVFHSPTYRSRYAEFLKIDFPRVPLTSNQTLFRTLCGLGKELVDLHLMEKHGPDLAGYPVDGSHQVEKVRYSEPGKCSAGGRVWINDAQYFGNVSPEVWEFHIGGYQVCQKWLKDRKGRTLSYDDQTHYQYIVSALSETIRIMSEIDQAIDQHGGWPIR
;
A
#
# COMPACT_ATOMS: atom_id res chain seq x y z
N THR A 1 54.27 -33.53 -15.27
CA THR A 1 53.47 -32.74 -16.24
C THR A 1 53.64 -31.27 -15.91
N GLU A 2 54.64 -30.64 -16.52
CA GLU A 2 54.86 -29.20 -16.45
C GLU A 2 53.83 -28.50 -17.36
N GLY A 3 53.30 -27.34 -16.96
CA GLY A 3 52.32 -26.61 -17.79
C GLY A 3 51.23 -25.81 -17.05
N LEU A 4 51.21 -25.78 -15.72
CA LEU A 4 50.35 -24.86 -14.97
C LEU A 4 51.12 -23.57 -14.64
N LEU A 5 50.58 -22.43 -15.12
CA LEU A 5 51.10 -21.09 -14.84
C LEU A 5 51.26 -20.87 -13.32
N PRO A 6 52.31 -20.17 -12.84
CA PRO A 6 52.57 -19.98 -11.41
C PRO A 6 51.35 -19.44 -10.62
N PHE A 7 50.57 -18.57 -11.25
CA PHE A 7 49.34 -17.98 -10.71
C PHE A 7 48.23 -19.02 -10.44
N ALA A 8 48.08 -20.03 -11.31
CA ALA A 8 47.06 -21.08 -11.13
C ALA A 8 47.42 -22.04 -9.99
N ARG A 9 48.71 -22.25 -9.75
CA ARG A 9 49.20 -23.05 -8.61
C ARG A 9 48.95 -22.32 -7.28
N TRP A 10 49.24 -21.03 -7.21
CA TRP A 10 48.95 -20.20 -6.04
C TRP A 10 47.46 -20.19 -5.67
N ILE A 11 46.55 -20.03 -6.65
CA ILE A 11 45.09 -20.13 -6.42
C ILE A 11 44.68 -21.52 -5.92
N ALA A 12 45.28 -22.60 -6.46
CA ALA A 12 44.98 -23.95 -6.00
C ALA A 12 45.47 -24.20 -4.56
N ASP A 13 46.68 -23.74 -4.23
CA ASP A 13 47.26 -23.88 -2.89
C ASP A 13 46.49 -23.03 -1.85
N GLU A 14 46.08 -21.80 -2.21
CA GLU A 14 45.20 -20.95 -1.38
C GLU A 14 43.81 -21.59 -1.19
N ALA A 15 43.21 -22.14 -2.25
CA ALA A 15 41.93 -22.84 -2.16
C ALA A 15 42.01 -24.11 -1.29
N ASN A 16 43.11 -24.86 -1.38
CA ASN A 16 43.37 -26.05 -0.59
C ASN A 16 43.57 -25.71 0.90
N GLU A 17 44.39 -24.70 1.23
CA GLU A 17 44.61 -24.30 2.63
C GLU A 17 43.36 -23.65 3.24
N ALA A 18 42.60 -22.87 2.45
CA ALA A 18 41.29 -22.39 2.87
C ALA A 18 40.28 -23.53 3.09
N GLY A 19 40.33 -24.59 2.26
CA GLY A 19 39.55 -25.81 2.43
C GLY A 19 39.93 -26.56 3.71
N ARG A 20 41.24 -26.68 3.98
CA ARG A 20 41.78 -27.29 5.19
C ARG A 20 41.34 -26.56 6.46
N ILE A 21 41.48 -25.23 6.50
CA ILE A 21 41.00 -24.39 7.62
C ILE A 21 39.48 -24.55 7.84
N LYS A 22 38.67 -24.55 6.77
CA LYS A 22 37.20 -24.72 6.86
C LYS A 22 36.78 -26.09 7.42
N THR A 23 37.63 -27.11 7.26
CA THR A 23 37.35 -28.49 7.66
C THR A 23 37.90 -28.81 9.05
N GLU A 24 39.18 -28.51 9.28
CA GLU A 24 39.94 -28.90 10.47
C GLU A 24 39.82 -27.93 11.65
N ARG A 25 39.46 -26.65 11.43
CA ARG A 25 39.40 -25.65 12.52
C ARG A 25 37.96 -25.32 12.96
N PRO A 26 37.73 -25.07 14.25
CA PRO A 26 36.45 -24.57 14.75
C PRO A 26 36.15 -23.20 14.13
N VAL A 27 34.96 -23.03 13.56
CA VAL A 27 34.55 -21.78 12.91
C VAL A 27 33.73 -21.00 13.92
N MET A 28 34.40 -20.13 14.68
CA MET A 28 33.78 -19.38 15.80
C MET A 28 32.96 -18.18 15.35
N VAL A 29 33.17 -17.66 14.13
CA VAL A 29 32.44 -16.50 13.60
C VAL A 29 32.09 -16.73 12.14
N ILE A 30 30.83 -16.49 11.78
CA ILE A 30 30.34 -16.52 10.39
C ILE A 30 29.62 -15.20 10.13
N LEU A 31 30.14 -14.42 9.17
CA LEU A 31 29.64 -13.08 8.83
C LEU A 31 29.49 -12.91 7.32
N GLY A 32 28.60 -12.01 6.88
CA GLY A 32 28.42 -11.72 5.46
C GLY A 32 27.05 -11.16 5.04
N ASN A 33 26.89 -11.04 3.73
CA ASN A 33 25.66 -10.62 3.04
C ASN A 33 25.27 -11.74 2.04
N PRO A 34 24.50 -12.76 2.47
CA PRO A 34 24.12 -13.87 1.61
C PRO A 34 23.18 -13.43 0.48
N PRO A 35 23.17 -14.10 -0.69
CA PRO A 35 22.32 -13.72 -1.81
C PRO A 35 20.82 -13.93 -1.51
N TYR A 36 19.97 -13.03 -2.03
CA TYR A 36 18.51 -13.10 -1.85
C TYR A 36 17.86 -13.65 -3.13
N SER A 37 17.43 -14.91 -3.14
CA SER A 37 16.81 -15.57 -4.30
C SER A 37 15.88 -16.73 -3.91
N GLY A 38 14.58 -16.44 -3.79
CA GLY A 38 13.52 -17.45 -3.67
C GLY A 38 13.32 -18.33 -4.91
N HIS A 39 14.02 -18.05 -6.01
CA HIS A 39 14.21 -18.94 -7.17
C HIS A 39 15.66 -19.43 -7.27
N SER A 40 16.26 -19.68 -6.10
CA SER A 40 17.58 -20.27 -5.87
C SER A 40 18.10 -21.18 -6.99
N ALA A 41 19.33 -20.91 -7.43
CA ALA A 41 20.14 -21.89 -8.16
C ALA A 41 20.73 -22.98 -7.24
N ASN A 42 20.95 -22.68 -5.95
CA ASN A 42 21.55 -23.59 -4.98
C ASN A 42 20.55 -24.67 -4.53
N LYS A 43 20.46 -25.72 -5.36
CA LYS A 43 19.50 -26.83 -5.23
C LYS A 43 20.15 -28.15 -4.77
N GLY A 44 21.36 -28.11 -4.20
CA GLY A 44 22.03 -29.31 -3.69
C GLY A 44 21.20 -30.02 -2.62
N ASP A 45 21.19 -31.35 -2.63
CA ASP A 45 20.27 -32.12 -1.79
C ASP A 45 20.64 -32.10 -0.31
N TRP A 46 21.92 -32.00 0.02
CA TRP A 46 22.38 -31.82 1.41
C TRP A 46 21.72 -30.61 2.08
N ILE A 47 21.82 -29.40 1.49
CA ILE A 47 21.25 -28.20 2.11
C ILE A 47 19.71 -28.21 2.15
N ARG A 48 19.06 -28.90 1.21
CA ARG A 48 17.60 -29.12 1.21
C ARG A 48 17.15 -30.04 2.35
N LYS A 49 17.95 -31.07 2.65
CA LYS A 49 17.72 -32.00 3.76
C LYS A 49 18.10 -31.38 5.12
N LEU A 50 19.15 -30.57 5.16
CA LEU A 50 19.58 -29.83 6.35
C LEU A 50 18.51 -28.84 6.85
N LEU A 51 17.81 -28.16 5.92
CA LEU A 51 16.63 -27.35 6.25
C LEU A 51 15.47 -28.17 6.84
N ARG A 52 15.43 -29.48 6.58
CA ARG A 52 14.39 -30.43 7.03
C ARG A 52 14.85 -31.31 8.21
N GLY A 53 15.94 -30.94 8.87
CA GLY A 53 16.45 -31.64 10.05
C GLY A 53 17.27 -32.90 9.78
N GLU A 54 17.81 -33.09 8.56
CA GLU A 54 18.66 -34.23 8.21
C GLU A 54 20.04 -33.73 7.69
N ASP A 55 21.12 -34.01 8.41
CA ASP A 55 22.48 -33.76 7.94
C ASP A 55 23.05 -35.00 7.24
N THR A 56 22.97 -35.05 5.91
CA THR A 56 23.47 -36.21 5.15
C THR A 56 24.99 -36.40 5.20
N SER A 57 25.75 -35.45 5.76
CA SER A 57 27.20 -35.63 5.92
C SER A 57 27.56 -36.50 7.12
N THR A 58 26.70 -36.55 8.15
CA THR A 58 26.88 -37.37 9.36
C THR A 58 25.81 -38.46 9.52
N GLY A 59 24.67 -38.33 8.83
CA GLY A 59 23.49 -39.20 9.02
C GLY A 59 22.65 -38.84 10.24
N GLU A 60 22.98 -37.76 10.94
CA GLU A 60 22.31 -37.34 12.17
C GLU A 60 21.08 -36.45 11.92
N LYS A 61 20.15 -36.47 12.88
CA LYS A 61 19.11 -35.45 12.95
C LYS A 61 19.66 -34.12 13.47
N THR A 62 19.09 -33.04 12.98
CA THR A 62 19.40 -31.66 13.37
C THR A 62 18.13 -30.82 13.27
N ASP A 63 18.21 -29.52 13.53
CA ASP A 63 17.06 -28.62 13.58
C ASP A 63 16.36 -28.47 12.23
N ASN A 64 15.06 -28.21 12.29
CA ASN A 64 14.16 -28.25 11.15
C ASN A 64 13.41 -26.90 10.99
N TYR A 65 13.47 -26.30 9.80
CA TYR A 65 12.76 -25.05 9.51
C TYR A 65 11.34 -25.28 8.96
N PHE A 66 10.99 -26.53 8.61
CA PHE A 66 9.68 -26.95 8.11
C PHE A 66 8.75 -27.52 9.21
N GLU A 67 9.18 -27.48 10.46
CA GLU A 67 8.39 -27.82 11.65
C GLU A 67 8.31 -26.63 12.60
N VAL A 68 7.25 -26.58 13.41
CA VAL A 68 7.05 -25.65 14.53
C VAL A 68 6.34 -26.41 15.64
N ASP A 69 6.76 -26.25 16.89
CA ASP A 69 6.17 -26.93 18.07
C ASP A 69 6.05 -28.46 17.89
N GLY A 70 7.06 -29.05 17.25
CA GLY A 70 7.14 -30.48 16.93
C GLY A 70 6.17 -30.96 15.84
N LYS A 71 5.46 -30.06 15.15
CA LYS A 71 4.48 -30.36 14.09
C LYS A 71 4.93 -29.77 12.74
N PRO A 72 4.67 -30.42 11.60
CA PRO A 72 4.90 -29.80 10.29
C PRO A 72 4.15 -28.48 10.14
N LEU A 73 4.75 -27.49 9.48
CA LEU A 73 4.13 -26.15 9.32
C LEU A 73 2.72 -26.18 8.69
N GLY A 74 2.45 -27.11 7.77
CA GLY A 74 1.14 -27.19 7.11
C GLY A 74 0.86 -26.10 6.05
N GLU A 75 1.78 -25.14 5.82
CA GLU A 75 1.63 -24.19 4.71
C GLU A 75 1.46 -24.91 3.37
N ARG A 76 0.46 -24.50 2.60
CA ARG A 76 0.26 -24.94 1.20
C ARG A 76 1.43 -24.55 0.28
N ASN A 77 2.30 -23.61 0.66
CA ASN A 77 3.44 -23.16 -0.15
C ASN A 77 4.64 -22.65 0.69
N PRO A 78 5.43 -23.54 1.31
CA PRO A 78 6.60 -23.17 2.13
C PRO A 78 7.85 -22.83 1.28
N LYS A 79 7.67 -22.44 0.01
CA LYS A 79 8.76 -22.21 -0.95
C LYS A 79 9.81 -21.22 -0.43
N TRP A 80 9.41 -20.18 0.31
CA TRP A 80 10.32 -19.13 0.77
C TRP A 80 11.39 -19.62 1.77
N LEU A 81 11.20 -20.77 2.43
CA LEU A 81 12.25 -21.44 3.20
C LEU A 81 13.41 -21.97 2.32
N ASN A 82 13.21 -22.03 1.00
CA ASN A 82 14.24 -22.42 0.03
C ASN A 82 14.93 -21.20 -0.62
N ASP A 83 14.69 -19.98 -0.12
CA ASP A 83 15.47 -18.80 -0.49
C ASP A 83 16.94 -19.00 -0.05
N ASP A 84 17.87 -18.42 -0.78
CA ASP A 84 19.29 -18.63 -0.53
C ASP A 84 19.74 -18.04 0.81
N TYR A 85 19.26 -16.86 1.22
CA TYR A 85 19.63 -16.31 2.54
C TYR A 85 19.22 -17.21 3.71
N VAL A 86 18.09 -17.91 3.60
CA VAL A 86 17.61 -18.88 4.60
C VAL A 86 18.57 -20.07 4.70
N LYS A 87 19.07 -20.57 3.55
CA LYS A 87 20.05 -21.65 3.52
C LYS A 87 21.39 -21.23 4.09
N PHE A 88 21.84 -20.01 3.80
CA PHE A 88 23.07 -19.50 4.39
C PHE A 88 22.93 -19.37 5.93
N ILE A 89 21.78 -18.90 6.43
CA ILE A 89 21.50 -18.87 7.88
C ILE A 89 21.49 -20.31 8.45
N ARG A 90 20.79 -21.26 7.83
CA ARG A 90 20.74 -22.66 8.27
C ARG A 90 22.12 -23.33 8.30
N PHE A 91 22.91 -23.12 7.24
CA PHE A 91 24.28 -23.59 7.13
C PHE A 91 25.17 -23.03 8.24
N ALA A 92 25.09 -21.72 8.47
CA ALA A 92 25.90 -21.07 9.48
C ALA A 92 25.49 -21.52 10.90
N GLN A 93 24.19 -21.60 11.18
CA GLN A 93 23.64 -22.18 12.40
C GLN A 93 24.20 -23.59 12.64
N TRP A 94 24.10 -24.49 11.67
CA TRP A 94 24.67 -25.85 11.74
C TRP A 94 26.17 -25.85 12.05
N ARG A 95 26.96 -24.96 11.40
CA ARG A 95 28.41 -24.91 11.64
C ARG A 95 28.78 -24.35 13.03
N ILE A 96 28.04 -23.36 13.54
CA ILE A 96 28.20 -22.86 14.91
C ILE A 96 27.79 -23.95 15.92
N GLN A 97 26.69 -24.67 15.68
CA GLN A 97 26.25 -25.79 16.51
C GLN A 97 27.30 -26.91 16.58
N LYS A 98 27.89 -27.31 15.44
CA LYS A 98 29.00 -28.28 15.39
C LYS A 98 30.28 -27.77 16.08
N THR A 99 30.44 -26.46 16.24
CA THR A 99 31.55 -25.85 17.01
C THR A 99 31.21 -25.75 18.52
N GLY A 100 29.94 -25.83 18.89
CA GLY A 100 29.42 -25.71 20.26
C GLY A 100 29.27 -24.27 20.76
N TYR A 101 29.99 -23.31 20.17
CA TYR A 101 29.95 -21.89 20.48
C TYR A 101 30.35 -21.05 19.27
N GLY A 102 29.98 -19.76 19.28
CA GLY A 102 30.37 -18.79 18.26
C GLY A 102 29.28 -17.76 17.94
N VAL A 103 29.50 -16.99 16.87
CA VAL A 103 28.61 -15.90 16.43
C VAL A 103 28.28 -16.03 14.95
N LEU A 104 27.00 -15.92 14.63
CA LEU A 104 26.49 -15.76 13.27
C LEU A 104 25.96 -14.33 13.11
N ALA A 105 26.45 -13.56 12.13
CA ALA A 105 26.05 -12.19 11.89
C ALA A 105 25.82 -11.90 10.39
N PHE A 106 24.56 -11.84 9.95
CA PHE A 106 24.22 -11.56 8.55
C PHE A 106 23.30 -10.34 8.38
N ILE A 107 23.59 -9.52 7.37
CA ILE A 107 22.59 -8.64 6.77
C ILE A 107 21.78 -9.43 5.74
N SER A 108 20.47 -9.50 5.92
CA SER A 108 19.60 -10.34 5.09
C SER A 108 18.23 -9.69 4.86
N ASN A 109 17.45 -10.25 3.93
CA ASN A 109 16.06 -9.84 3.72
C ASN A 109 15.24 -10.03 5.01
N HIS A 110 14.68 -8.95 5.56
CA HIS A 110 13.98 -8.95 6.85
C HIS A 110 12.65 -9.73 6.87
N GLY A 111 12.22 -10.28 5.72
CA GLY A 111 10.96 -11.02 5.61
C GLY A 111 10.87 -12.24 6.53
N TYR A 112 11.97 -12.78 7.05
CA TYR A 112 11.94 -13.85 8.05
C TYR A 112 11.54 -13.39 9.45
N LEU A 113 11.48 -12.08 9.75
CA LEU A 113 11.17 -11.58 11.09
C LEU A 113 9.68 -11.71 11.45
N ASP A 114 8.79 -11.45 10.48
CA ASP A 114 7.34 -11.36 10.69
C ASP A 114 6.51 -12.40 9.91
N ASN A 115 7.00 -12.91 8.78
CA ASN A 115 6.21 -13.77 7.90
C ASN A 115 5.88 -15.14 8.54
N PRO A 116 4.62 -15.62 8.49
CA PRO A 116 4.20 -16.91 9.06
C PRO A 116 5.02 -18.12 8.59
N THR A 117 5.47 -18.13 7.34
CA THR A 117 6.21 -19.25 6.70
C THR A 117 7.55 -19.54 7.39
N PHE A 118 8.09 -18.60 8.16
CA PHE A 118 9.41 -18.67 8.79
C PHE A 118 9.34 -18.95 10.30
N ARG A 119 8.17 -19.28 10.86
CA ARG A 119 8.04 -19.51 12.31
C ARG A 119 8.90 -20.67 12.84
N GLY A 120 9.02 -21.75 12.08
CA GLY A 120 9.92 -22.86 12.39
C GLY A 120 11.41 -22.46 12.37
N MET A 121 11.81 -21.63 11.41
CA MET A 121 13.14 -21.02 11.38
C MET A 121 13.39 -20.15 12.61
N ARG A 122 12.43 -19.30 13.02
CA ARG A 122 12.57 -18.44 14.20
C ARG A 122 12.66 -19.25 15.50
N GLN A 123 11.82 -20.26 15.67
CA GLN A 123 11.90 -21.21 16.78
C GLN A 123 13.27 -21.90 16.84
N SER A 124 13.72 -22.50 15.74
CA SER A 124 15.03 -23.17 15.67
C SER A 124 16.20 -22.22 15.97
N LEU A 125 16.13 -20.96 15.55
CA LEU A 125 17.15 -19.96 15.90
C LEU A 125 17.15 -19.62 17.40
N MET A 126 15.98 -19.57 18.04
CA MET A 126 15.85 -19.41 19.51
C MET A 126 16.30 -20.64 20.31
N GLU A 127 16.09 -21.85 19.79
CA GLU A 127 16.50 -23.10 20.45
C GLU A 127 18.01 -23.37 20.35
N SER A 128 18.68 -22.72 19.39
CA SER A 128 20.10 -22.96 19.09
C SER A 128 21.07 -21.86 19.58
N SER A 129 20.54 -20.68 19.94
CA SER A 129 21.28 -19.48 20.35
C SER A 129 20.97 -19.12 21.81
N ASP A 130 21.90 -18.46 22.52
CA ASP A 130 21.66 -17.90 23.86
C ASP A 130 21.15 -16.44 23.78
N ASP A 131 21.68 -15.67 22.82
CA ASP A 131 21.24 -14.30 22.53
C ASP A 131 20.94 -14.13 21.03
N ILE A 132 19.88 -13.38 20.73
CA ILE A 132 19.53 -12.96 19.38
C ILE A 132 19.34 -11.45 19.36
N TYR A 133 20.02 -10.77 18.46
CA TYR A 133 19.88 -9.34 18.21
C TYR A 133 19.42 -9.12 16.78
N VAL A 134 18.33 -8.38 16.62
CA VAL A 134 17.76 -8.01 15.32
C VAL A 134 17.71 -6.50 15.21
N LEU A 135 18.54 -5.96 14.32
CA LEU A 135 18.46 -4.57 13.89
C LEU A 135 17.70 -4.55 12.56
N ASP A 136 16.41 -4.28 12.60
CA ASP A 136 15.58 -4.14 11.39
C ASP A 136 15.83 -2.75 10.77
N LEU A 137 16.44 -2.75 9.59
CA LEU A 137 16.77 -1.55 8.83
C LEU A 137 15.63 -1.17 7.86
N HIS A 138 14.50 -1.89 7.88
CA HIS A 138 13.30 -1.62 7.07
C HIS A 138 13.63 -1.46 5.58
N GLY A 139 13.05 -0.47 4.90
CA GLY A 139 13.27 -0.17 3.49
C GLY A 139 12.46 -1.05 2.53
N ASN A 140 11.35 -1.65 2.96
CA ASN A 140 10.55 -2.54 2.12
C ASN A 140 9.56 -1.78 1.24
N SER A 141 10.04 -1.29 0.09
CA SER A 141 9.20 -0.60 -0.90
C SER A 141 8.08 -1.49 -1.49
N LYS A 142 8.16 -2.83 -1.33
CA LYS A 142 7.10 -3.78 -1.73
C LYS A 142 5.95 -3.84 -0.72
N LYS A 143 6.27 -3.81 0.59
CA LYS A 143 5.27 -3.59 1.66
C LYS A 143 4.77 -2.14 1.68
N LYS A 144 5.46 -1.21 1.00
CA LYS A 144 5.29 0.25 1.08
C LYS A 144 5.51 0.77 2.51
N GLU A 145 6.57 0.27 3.15
CA GLU A 145 6.98 0.74 4.45
C GLU A 145 7.24 2.26 4.45
N LYS A 146 6.91 2.87 5.58
CA LYS A 146 7.12 4.26 5.95
C LYS A 146 7.50 4.26 7.42
N CYS A 147 8.21 5.29 7.84
CA CYS A 147 8.48 5.52 9.25
C CYS A 147 7.17 5.68 10.06
N PRO A 148 7.16 5.46 11.39
CA PRO A 148 5.97 5.60 12.22
C PRO A 148 5.32 7.00 12.21
N ASP A 149 6.10 8.05 11.90
CA ASP A 149 5.64 9.43 11.70
C ASP A 149 5.10 9.72 10.28
N GLY A 150 4.99 8.69 9.45
CA GLY A 150 4.60 8.78 8.04
C GLY A 150 5.72 9.20 7.08
N SER A 151 6.93 9.48 7.57
CA SER A 151 8.07 9.90 6.74
C SER A 151 8.57 8.79 5.81
N GLN A 152 9.33 9.20 4.79
CA GLN A 152 9.95 8.28 3.85
C GLN A 152 10.99 7.41 4.57
N ASP A 153 10.82 6.09 4.42
CA ASP A 153 11.80 5.11 4.82
C ASP A 153 12.56 4.59 3.60
N GLU A 154 13.88 4.53 3.68
CA GLU A 154 14.75 4.08 2.59
C GLU A 154 15.55 2.83 2.97
N ASN A 155 15.76 1.98 1.97
CA ASN A 155 16.61 0.80 2.12
C ASN A 155 18.09 1.20 2.11
N VAL A 156 18.93 0.49 2.89
CA VAL A 156 20.39 0.69 2.89
C VAL A 156 21.08 0.20 1.60
N PHE A 157 20.38 -0.60 0.79
CA PHE A 157 20.78 -1.01 -0.55
C PHE A 157 19.77 -0.53 -1.60
N ASP A 158 20.17 -0.46 -2.87
CA ASP A 158 19.30 -0.05 -3.98
C ASP A 158 18.37 -1.19 -4.44
N ILE A 159 17.55 -1.71 -3.52
CA ILE A 159 16.62 -2.84 -3.68
C ILE A 159 15.23 -2.54 -3.10
N GLN A 160 14.27 -3.42 -3.34
CA GLN A 160 12.85 -3.22 -2.95
C GLN A 160 12.39 -4.05 -1.74
N GLN A 161 13.20 -4.99 -1.28
CA GLN A 161 12.93 -5.84 -0.13
C GLN A 161 13.62 -5.24 1.09
N GLY A 162 12.91 -5.09 2.21
CA GLY A 162 13.53 -4.59 3.43
C GLY A 162 14.60 -5.55 3.96
N VAL A 163 15.54 -5.00 4.73
CA VAL A 163 16.70 -5.75 5.23
C VAL A 163 16.91 -5.55 6.72
N ALA A 164 17.46 -6.57 7.37
CA ALA A 164 17.78 -6.57 8.79
C ALA A 164 19.17 -7.19 9.01
N ILE A 165 19.87 -6.71 10.02
CA ILE A 165 21.07 -7.35 10.55
C ILE A 165 20.65 -8.26 11.70
N GLY A 166 20.79 -9.57 11.49
CA GLY A 166 20.56 -10.59 12.52
C GLY A 166 21.90 -11.09 13.07
N ILE A 167 22.10 -10.96 14.38
CA ILE A 167 23.26 -11.47 15.12
C ILE A 167 22.77 -12.52 16.11
N PHE A 168 23.29 -13.74 16.00
CA PHE A 168 22.92 -14.90 16.78
C PHE A 168 24.16 -15.40 17.52
N VAL A 169 24.11 -15.44 18.84
CA VAL A 169 25.26 -15.75 19.70
C VAL A 169 25.02 -17.08 20.42
N LYS A 170 26.01 -17.98 20.32
CA LYS A 170 26.07 -19.21 21.11
C LYS A 170 27.30 -19.18 22.03
N ARG A 171 27.08 -19.26 23.33
CA ARG A 171 28.12 -19.16 24.37
C ARG A 171 28.71 -20.54 24.68
N ALA A 172 30.01 -20.60 24.97
CA ALA A 172 30.64 -21.85 25.42
C ALA A 172 30.07 -22.25 26.79
N GLY A 173 29.54 -23.47 26.91
CA GLY A 173 28.82 -23.92 28.10
C GLY A 173 27.41 -23.36 28.26
N GLY A 174 26.90 -22.59 27.28
CA GLY A 174 25.47 -22.32 27.13
C GLY A 174 24.69 -23.61 26.85
N SER A 175 23.36 -23.56 26.98
CA SER A 175 22.51 -24.76 27.05
C SER A 175 22.86 -25.81 25.99
N ALA A 176 23.29 -26.98 26.46
CA ALA A 176 23.55 -28.13 25.63
C ALA A 176 22.21 -28.75 25.24
N THR A 177 21.71 -28.39 24.04
CA THR A 177 20.48 -28.92 23.41
C THR A 177 19.32 -29.11 24.38
N PRO A 178 18.41 -28.11 24.53
CA PRO A 178 17.21 -28.29 25.33
C PRO A 178 16.53 -29.61 24.97
N THR A 179 16.39 -30.50 25.94
CA THR A 179 15.48 -31.63 25.79
C THR A 179 14.09 -31.08 25.50
N ARG A 180 13.27 -31.81 24.75
CA ARG A 180 11.94 -31.34 24.31
C ARG A 180 10.97 -30.95 25.44
N ASP A 181 11.35 -31.23 26.68
CA ASP A 181 10.60 -30.98 27.91
C ASP A 181 11.16 -29.79 28.74
N ALA A 182 12.16 -29.05 28.23
CA ALA A 182 12.74 -27.89 28.91
C ALA A 182 11.73 -26.73 29.04
N CYS A 183 11.66 -26.13 30.22
CA CYS A 183 10.72 -25.04 30.52
C CYS A 183 11.13 -23.71 29.85
N GLN A 184 10.16 -22.80 29.68
CA GLN A 184 10.32 -21.52 28.96
C GLN A 184 11.44 -20.59 29.48
N SER A 185 12.07 -20.89 30.63
CA SER A 185 13.20 -20.13 31.16
C SER A 185 14.51 -20.31 30.38
N ASP A 186 14.65 -21.38 29.59
CA ASP A 186 15.89 -21.71 28.86
C ASP A 186 15.93 -21.16 27.42
N SER A 187 14.98 -20.29 27.05
CA SER A 187 14.88 -19.72 25.69
C SER A 187 15.83 -18.53 25.45
N ALA A 188 16.31 -18.38 24.21
CA ALA A 188 17.17 -17.27 23.80
C ALA A 188 16.63 -15.89 24.20
N THR A 189 17.51 -15.01 24.68
CA THR A 189 17.16 -13.59 24.90
C THR A 189 17.11 -12.86 23.56
N VAL A 190 15.91 -12.65 23.02
CA VAL A 190 15.69 -11.97 21.75
C VAL A 190 15.51 -10.47 21.95
N ARG A 191 16.31 -9.67 21.26
CA ARG A 191 16.37 -8.21 21.32
C ARG A 191 16.20 -7.60 19.94
N HIS A 192 15.43 -6.52 19.86
CA HIS A 192 15.09 -5.87 18.61
C HIS A 192 15.29 -4.35 18.65
N ILE A 193 15.77 -3.76 17.55
CA ILE A 193 15.75 -2.32 17.28
C ILE A 193 15.14 -2.07 15.90
N HIS A 194 14.24 -1.11 15.81
CA HIS A 194 13.82 -0.53 14.53
C HIS A 194 14.75 0.63 14.17
N LEU A 195 15.35 0.61 12.98
CA LEU A 195 16.06 1.76 12.42
C LEU A 195 15.32 2.26 11.18
N TRP A 196 14.43 3.22 11.40
CA TRP A 196 13.64 3.92 10.38
C TRP A 196 14.40 5.14 9.81
N GLY A 197 14.02 5.59 8.62
CA GLY A 197 14.43 6.88 8.02
C GLY A 197 15.14 6.76 6.66
N LEU A 198 15.81 7.84 6.26
CA LEU A 198 16.58 7.91 5.02
C LEU A 198 17.91 7.15 5.14
N ARG A 199 18.43 6.64 4.01
CA ARG A 199 19.68 5.85 3.96
C ARG A 199 20.87 6.66 4.46
N GLU A 200 21.07 7.84 3.89
CA GLU A 200 22.16 8.76 4.20
C GLU A 200 21.66 10.20 4.18
N VAL A 201 21.86 10.94 5.28
CA VAL A 201 21.58 12.37 5.35
C VAL A 201 22.90 13.12 5.52
N PHE A 202 23.16 14.05 4.60
CA PHE A 202 24.44 14.77 4.55
C PHE A 202 24.28 16.26 4.84
N GLY A 203 24.87 16.70 5.95
CA GLY A 203 25.09 18.10 6.26
C GLY A 203 26.41 18.64 5.71
N LYS A 204 26.78 19.83 6.19
CA LYS A 204 28.12 20.42 5.99
C LYS A 204 28.84 20.50 7.33
N ASN A 205 30.15 20.28 7.32
CA ASN A 205 31.00 20.54 8.49
C ASN A 205 31.45 22.01 8.56
N PHE A 206 32.21 22.37 9.61
CA PHE A 206 32.78 23.72 9.81
C PHE A 206 33.68 24.23 8.66
N HIS A 207 34.01 23.40 7.67
CA HIS A 207 34.78 23.76 6.48
C HIS A 207 33.97 23.64 5.18
N ASP A 208 32.63 23.75 5.26
CA ASP A 208 31.68 23.62 4.14
C ASP A 208 31.72 22.27 3.40
N GLN A 209 32.39 21.25 3.96
CA GLN A 209 32.53 19.94 3.31
C GLN A 209 31.34 19.04 3.63
N LYS A 210 30.83 18.35 2.60
CA LYS A 210 29.75 17.36 2.72
C LYS A 210 30.17 16.26 3.71
N GLN A 211 29.47 16.15 4.83
CA GLN A 211 29.69 15.15 5.88
C GLN A 211 28.39 14.37 6.09
N LEU A 212 28.47 13.07 6.37
CA LEU A 212 27.33 12.27 6.82
C LEU A 212 26.97 12.72 8.24
N THR A 213 25.72 13.13 8.48
CA THR A 213 25.29 13.74 9.75
C THR A 213 24.04 13.10 10.35
N ALA A 214 23.31 12.29 9.59
CA ALA A 214 22.15 11.54 10.07
C ALA A 214 21.78 10.43 9.06
N GLY A 215 20.68 9.72 9.31
CA GLY A 215 20.21 8.59 8.52
C GLY A 215 20.84 7.27 8.94
N LYS A 216 20.39 6.17 8.33
CA LYS A 216 20.73 4.80 8.73
C LYS A 216 22.25 4.56 8.73
N SER A 217 22.96 5.03 7.71
CA SER A 217 24.42 4.91 7.64
C SER A 217 25.13 5.64 8.79
N SER A 218 24.68 6.84 9.20
CA SER A 218 25.34 7.58 10.31
C SER A 218 25.17 6.83 11.62
N TRP A 219 23.94 6.38 11.90
CA TRP A 219 23.64 5.57 13.08
C TRP A 219 24.51 4.30 13.12
N LEU A 220 24.66 3.60 11.99
CA LEU A 220 25.51 2.40 11.87
C LEU A 220 27.02 2.65 12.03
N TYR A 221 27.50 3.88 11.83
CA TYR A 221 28.89 4.26 12.12
C TYR A 221 29.10 4.67 13.59
N GLU A 222 28.06 5.21 14.22
CA GLU A 222 28.10 5.79 15.56
C GLU A 222 27.69 4.79 16.66
N ASN A 223 27.08 3.65 16.29
CA ASN A 223 26.50 2.69 17.23
C ASN A 223 27.02 1.28 17.04
N ASP A 224 27.07 0.56 18.16
CA ASP A 224 27.30 -0.87 18.21
C ASP A 224 26.26 -1.58 19.09
N ILE A 225 26.52 -2.86 19.39
CA ILE A 225 25.60 -3.70 20.17
C ILE A 225 25.39 -3.22 21.61
N SER A 226 26.29 -2.40 22.16
CA SER A 226 26.24 -1.83 23.51
C SER A 226 25.52 -0.48 23.59
N THR A 227 25.50 0.31 22.50
CA THR A 227 24.89 1.65 22.47
C THR A 227 23.44 1.64 21.99
N GLY A 228 23.00 0.56 21.33
CA GLY A 228 21.63 0.42 20.83
C GLY A 228 20.57 0.36 21.94
N ASN A 229 19.47 1.11 21.76
CA ASN A 229 18.29 1.06 22.63
C ASN A 229 17.46 -0.22 22.36
N TRP A 230 17.98 -1.37 22.75
CA TRP A 230 17.37 -2.68 22.50
C TRP A 230 16.07 -2.90 23.26
N THR A 231 15.00 -3.24 22.54
CA THR A 231 13.76 -3.77 23.13
C THR A 231 13.87 -5.28 23.23
N THR A 232 13.88 -5.83 24.44
CA THR A 232 13.73 -7.28 24.65
C THR A 232 12.32 -7.70 24.30
N ILE A 233 12.18 -8.65 23.37
CA ILE A 233 10.90 -9.22 22.95
C ILE A 233 10.76 -10.64 23.48
N LYS A 234 9.52 -11.10 23.66
CA LYS A 234 9.19 -12.48 24.04
C LYS A 234 8.44 -13.15 22.89
N PRO A 235 9.12 -13.81 21.94
CA PRO A 235 8.45 -14.49 20.84
C PRO A 235 7.60 -15.66 21.38
N GLN A 236 6.33 -15.74 20.97
CA GLN A 236 5.36 -16.72 21.47
C GLN A 236 4.89 -17.68 20.37
N SER A 237 4.57 -18.92 20.75
CA SER A 237 3.91 -19.90 19.88
C SER A 237 2.56 -19.36 19.34
N PRO A 238 2.16 -19.72 18.11
CA PRO A 238 2.95 -20.46 17.12
C PRO A 238 3.88 -19.55 16.31
N SER A 239 3.72 -18.23 16.37
CA SER A 239 4.34 -17.33 15.39
C SER A 239 5.82 -17.03 15.63
N TYR A 240 6.29 -17.05 16.88
CA TYR A 240 7.67 -16.75 17.27
C TYR A 240 8.25 -15.49 16.59
N LEU A 241 7.48 -14.40 16.54
CA LEU A 241 7.86 -13.19 15.80
C LEU A 241 9.14 -12.54 16.37
N PHE A 242 10.03 -12.11 15.48
CA PHE A 242 11.25 -11.37 15.85
C PHE A 242 11.07 -9.85 15.75
N VAL A 243 9.83 -9.37 15.70
CA VAL A 243 9.47 -7.94 15.79
C VAL A 243 8.67 -7.68 17.07
N PRO A 244 8.79 -6.50 17.70
CA PRO A 244 7.90 -6.05 18.77
C PRO A 244 6.44 -6.04 18.32
N ARG A 245 5.53 -6.31 19.25
CA ARG A 245 4.08 -6.35 18.99
C ARG A 245 3.31 -5.95 20.24
N ASP A 246 2.22 -5.20 20.07
CA ASP A 246 1.25 -5.05 21.16
C ASP A 246 0.42 -6.34 21.28
N THR A 247 0.58 -7.04 22.40
CA THR A 247 -0.14 -8.29 22.72
C THR A 247 -1.20 -8.10 23.80
N LYS A 248 -1.50 -6.87 24.26
CA LYS A 248 -2.44 -6.62 25.37
C LYS A 248 -3.82 -7.25 25.17
N LEU A 249 -4.28 -7.30 23.92
CA LEU A 249 -5.58 -7.84 23.54
C LEU A 249 -5.49 -9.24 22.89
N LEU A 250 -4.33 -9.90 22.97
CA LEU A 250 -4.12 -11.19 22.29
C LEU A 250 -4.96 -12.31 22.91
N GLU A 251 -5.05 -12.38 24.24
CA GLU A 251 -5.84 -13.38 24.95
C GLU A 251 -7.35 -13.21 24.67
N GLU A 252 -7.84 -11.96 24.76
CA GLU A 252 -9.22 -11.59 24.40
C GLU A 252 -9.55 -12.00 22.95
N TYR A 253 -8.66 -11.68 22.01
CA TYR A 253 -8.85 -12.03 20.60
C TYR A 253 -8.78 -13.54 20.37
N GLN A 254 -7.86 -14.27 21.02
CA GLN A 254 -7.72 -15.71 20.88
C GLN A 254 -8.90 -16.51 21.46
N ALA A 255 -9.63 -15.95 22.43
CA ALA A 255 -10.86 -16.55 22.96
C ALA A 255 -12.03 -16.55 21.96
N TYR A 256 -11.93 -15.82 20.85
CA TYR A 256 -12.94 -15.78 19.78
C TYR A 256 -12.71 -16.85 18.71
N TRP A 257 -13.80 -17.29 18.07
CA TRP A 257 -13.78 -18.31 17.03
C TRP A 257 -13.07 -17.84 15.77
N LYS A 258 -11.97 -18.48 15.37
CA LYS A 258 -11.36 -18.22 14.07
C LYS A 258 -12.36 -18.57 12.96
N ILE A 259 -12.54 -17.67 11.99
CA ILE A 259 -13.53 -17.89 10.93
C ILE A 259 -13.27 -19.19 10.12
N GLY A 260 -12.01 -19.63 10.00
CA GLY A 260 -11.67 -20.91 9.38
C GLY A 260 -11.93 -22.16 10.23
N ASP A 261 -12.21 -21.99 11.51
CA ASP A 261 -12.62 -23.08 12.41
C ASP A 261 -14.17 -23.10 12.55
N ALA A 262 -14.80 -21.92 12.46
CA ALA A 262 -16.26 -21.77 12.37
C ALA A 262 -16.82 -22.16 10.99
N MET A 263 -16.12 -21.83 9.90
CA MET A 263 -16.46 -22.15 8.51
C MET A 263 -15.31 -22.96 7.88
N PRO A 264 -15.28 -24.30 8.08
CA PRO A 264 -14.11 -25.12 7.80
C PRO A 264 -13.74 -25.18 6.30
N GLU A 265 -14.73 -25.32 5.41
CA GLU A 265 -14.44 -25.31 3.98
C GLU A 265 -14.11 -23.88 3.54
N ASN A 266 -12.92 -23.70 2.97
CA ASN A 266 -12.52 -22.41 2.42
C ASN A 266 -11.56 -22.56 1.24
N ASN A 267 -11.70 -21.62 0.30
CA ASN A 267 -10.91 -21.58 -0.91
C ASN A 267 -10.32 -20.18 -1.14
N VAL A 268 -9.77 -19.97 -2.32
CA VAL A 268 -9.12 -18.75 -2.76
C VAL A 268 -9.62 -18.47 -4.18
N GLY A 269 -9.79 -17.20 -4.57
CA GLY A 269 -10.41 -16.85 -5.86
C GLY A 269 -9.69 -17.46 -7.08
N PHE A 270 -10.38 -17.54 -8.22
CA PHE A 270 -9.82 -18.14 -9.43
C PHE A 270 -8.65 -17.32 -9.98
N VAL A 271 -7.69 -17.98 -10.63
CA VAL A 271 -6.55 -17.31 -11.28
C VAL A 271 -6.60 -17.61 -12.77
N THR A 272 -6.64 -16.58 -13.61
CA THR A 272 -6.58 -16.76 -15.07
C THR A 272 -5.16 -16.65 -15.63
N ALA A 273 -4.33 -15.78 -15.07
CA ALA A 273 -3.04 -15.33 -15.62
C ALA A 273 -3.10 -14.68 -17.04
N ARG A 274 -4.30 -14.48 -17.59
CA ARG A 274 -4.58 -13.96 -18.95
C ARG A 274 -5.92 -13.20 -19.00
N ASP A 275 -6.18 -12.37 -17.97
CA ASP A 275 -7.50 -11.76 -17.72
C ASP A 275 -8.11 -11.07 -18.95
N ARG A 276 -7.31 -10.27 -19.67
CA ARG A 276 -7.74 -9.55 -20.89
C ARG A 276 -8.24 -10.46 -22.01
N PHE A 277 -7.85 -11.72 -22.01
CA PHE A 277 -8.30 -12.67 -23.03
C PHE A 277 -9.60 -13.36 -22.61
N VAL A 278 -9.65 -13.87 -21.38
CA VAL A 278 -10.75 -14.72 -20.87
C VAL A 278 -11.82 -13.97 -20.07
N THR A 279 -11.67 -12.66 -19.83
CA THR A 279 -12.70 -11.80 -19.21
C THR A 279 -13.01 -10.59 -20.08
N ASP A 280 -14.23 -10.07 -20.00
CA ASP A 280 -14.64 -8.81 -20.64
C ASP A 280 -15.84 -8.18 -19.91
N PHE A 281 -16.11 -6.91 -20.19
CA PHE A 281 -17.40 -6.27 -19.85
C PHE A 281 -18.52 -6.71 -20.81
N ASP A 282 -18.18 -7.00 -22.06
CA ASP A 282 -19.14 -7.42 -23.09
C ASP A 282 -19.03 -8.93 -23.40
N ARG A 283 -20.14 -9.66 -23.24
CA ARG A 283 -20.21 -11.10 -23.51
C ARG A 283 -19.84 -11.42 -24.96
N ASP A 284 -20.37 -10.66 -25.91
CA ASP A 284 -20.24 -10.99 -27.34
C ASP A 284 -18.79 -10.81 -27.81
N SER A 285 -18.09 -9.80 -27.28
CA SER A 285 -16.67 -9.60 -27.53
C SER A 285 -15.78 -10.63 -26.86
N LEU A 286 -16.17 -11.17 -25.70
CA LEU A 286 -15.49 -12.31 -25.12
C LEU A 286 -15.74 -13.57 -25.97
N GLU A 287 -16.98 -13.83 -26.35
CA GLU A 287 -17.37 -15.00 -27.14
C GLU A 287 -16.69 -15.02 -28.52
N ARG A 288 -16.59 -13.86 -29.19
CA ARG A 288 -15.86 -13.70 -30.45
C ARG A 288 -14.38 -14.06 -30.32
N ARG A 289 -13.71 -13.65 -29.23
CA ARG A 289 -12.31 -14.03 -28.96
C ARG A 289 -12.14 -15.53 -28.76
N ILE A 290 -13.07 -16.17 -28.05
CA ILE A 290 -13.04 -17.62 -27.83
C ILE A 290 -13.35 -18.38 -29.13
N LYS A 291 -14.34 -17.93 -29.93
CA LYS A 291 -14.63 -18.47 -31.27
C LYS A 291 -13.42 -18.38 -32.20
N GLU A 292 -12.74 -17.23 -32.25
CA GLU A 292 -11.53 -17.05 -33.06
C GLU A 292 -10.39 -17.98 -32.61
N PHE A 293 -10.15 -18.12 -31.30
CA PHE A 293 -9.13 -19.02 -30.78
C PHE A 293 -9.42 -20.49 -31.09
N ARG A 294 -10.69 -20.91 -31.03
CA ARG A 294 -11.13 -22.24 -31.45
C ARG A 294 -11.02 -22.46 -32.96
N SER A 295 -11.38 -21.48 -33.79
CA SER A 295 -11.45 -21.59 -35.26
C SER A 295 -10.23 -22.27 -35.90
N GLU A 296 -10.48 -23.16 -36.86
CA GLU A 296 -9.48 -23.70 -37.80
C GLU A 296 -9.38 -22.88 -39.08
N GLU A 297 -10.52 -22.41 -39.60
CA GLU A 297 -10.68 -21.62 -40.83
C GLU A 297 -9.93 -20.29 -40.84
N SER A 298 -9.65 -19.72 -39.66
CA SER A 298 -9.07 -18.38 -39.53
C SER A 298 -7.69 -18.19 -40.15
N ASN A 299 -6.97 -19.26 -40.54
CA ASN A 299 -5.55 -19.25 -40.94
C ASN A 299 -4.56 -18.69 -39.90
N ILE A 300 -5.03 -18.23 -38.73
CA ILE A 300 -4.21 -17.61 -37.69
C ILE A 300 -3.40 -18.69 -36.97
N SER A 301 -2.07 -18.61 -37.07
CA SER A 301 -1.14 -19.47 -36.35
C SER A 301 -1.16 -19.22 -34.83
N SER A 302 -0.64 -20.17 -34.06
CA SER A 302 -0.46 -20.00 -32.61
C SER A 302 0.46 -18.82 -32.25
N SER A 303 1.38 -18.42 -33.16
CA SER A 303 2.27 -17.26 -33.00
C SER A 303 1.52 -15.94 -33.15
N GLU A 304 0.62 -15.87 -34.13
CA GLU A 304 -0.21 -14.68 -34.36
C GLU A 304 -1.26 -14.51 -33.25
N LEU A 305 -1.89 -15.58 -32.76
CA LEU A 305 -2.76 -15.52 -31.57
C LEU A 305 -1.99 -15.06 -30.32
N SER A 306 -0.78 -15.59 -30.11
CA SER A 306 0.13 -15.15 -29.04
C SER A 306 0.42 -13.65 -29.11
N SER A 307 0.69 -13.14 -30.31
CA SER A 307 1.00 -11.73 -30.55
C SER A 307 -0.23 -10.83 -30.41
N LYS A 308 -1.35 -11.19 -31.05
CA LYS A 308 -2.61 -10.43 -31.06
C LYS A 308 -3.22 -10.28 -29.67
N TYR A 309 -3.17 -11.35 -28.87
CA TYR A 309 -3.78 -11.39 -27.53
C TYR A 309 -2.78 -11.32 -26.37
N ALA A 310 -1.49 -11.10 -26.67
CA ALA A 310 -0.39 -11.08 -25.71
C ALA A 310 -0.32 -12.33 -24.80
N LEU A 311 -0.73 -13.50 -25.32
CA LEU A 311 -0.78 -14.76 -24.59
C LEU A 311 0.63 -15.33 -24.42
N LYS A 312 0.93 -15.87 -23.24
CA LYS A 312 2.23 -16.47 -22.92
C LYS A 312 2.03 -17.83 -22.27
N ASN A 313 2.90 -18.78 -22.61
CA ASN A 313 2.98 -20.06 -21.92
C ASN A 313 3.45 -19.85 -20.48
N THR A 314 2.93 -20.65 -19.56
CA THR A 314 3.37 -20.75 -18.16
C THR A 314 3.89 -22.17 -17.90
N SER A 315 4.32 -22.47 -16.67
CA SER A 315 4.62 -23.84 -16.25
C SER A 315 3.41 -24.78 -16.30
N SER A 316 2.19 -24.22 -16.20
CA SER A 316 0.93 -24.94 -16.00
C SER A 316 0.01 -24.85 -17.23
N TRP A 317 0.30 -23.97 -18.18
CA TRP A 317 -0.55 -23.69 -19.34
C TRP A 317 0.27 -23.47 -20.62
N ASN A 318 -0.12 -24.16 -21.69
CA ASN A 318 0.49 -24.04 -23.02
C ASN A 318 -0.58 -23.69 -24.06
N LEU A 319 -0.34 -22.66 -24.86
CA LEU A 319 -1.27 -22.14 -25.86
C LEU A 319 -1.68 -23.20 -26.89
N GLY A 320 -0.73 -23.97 -27.43
CA GLY A 320 -1.00 -25.01 -28.43
C GLY A 320 -1.86 -26.14 -27.87
N THR A 321 -1.53 -26.62 -26.66
CA THR A 321 -2.34 -27.63 -25.96
C THR A 321 -3.74 -27.11 -25.64
N ALA A 322 -3.86 -25.88 -25.11
CA ALA A 322 -5.14 -25.28 -24.77
C ALA A 322 -6.01 -25.07 -26.02
N ARG A 323 -5.45 -24.61 -27.14
CA ARG A 323 -6.16 -24.46 -28.41
C ARG A 323 -6.71 -25.79 -28.92
N ARG A 324 -5.90 -26.86 -28.87
CA ARG A 324 -6.33 -28.21 -29.26
C ARG A 324 -7.44 -28.75 -28.37
N LEU A 325 -7.30 -28.63 -27.04
CA LEU A 325 -8.32 -29.08 -26.08
C LEU A 325 -9.63 -28.30 -26.25
N LEU A 326 -9.56 -26.98 -26.46
CA LEU A 326 -10.75 -26.15 -26.61
C LEU A 326 -11.50 -26.36 -27.93
N ARG A 327 -10.82 -26.85 -28.97
CA ARG A 327 -11.47 -27.33 -30.21
C ARG A 327 -12.26 -28.61 -29.98
N ALA A 328 -11.70 -29.56 -29.22
CA ALA A 328 -12.34 -30.82 -28.88
C ALA A 328 -13.49 -30.67 -27.85
N ASP A 329 -13.56 -29.53 -27.16
CA ASP A 329 -14.65 -29.19 -26.25
C ASP A 329 -15.93 -28.84 -27.04
N GLY A 330 -16.87 -29.80 -27.08
CA GLY A 330 -18.20 -29.63 -27.66
C GLY A 330 -19.15 -28.78 -26.81
N ASN A 331 -18.90 -28.67 -25.50
CA ASN A 331 -19.76 -27.95 -24.53
C ASN A 331 -19.24 -26.53 -24.25
N TRP A 332 -18.35 -26.03 -25.09
CA TRP A 332 -17.60 -24.80 -24.87
C TRP A 332 -18.48 -23.57 -24.55
N GLU A 333 -19.66 -23.44 -25.18
CA GLU A 333 -20.63 -22.35 -24.90
C GLU A 333 -21.16 -22.37 -23.47
N HIS A 334 -21.20 -23.53 -22.82
CA HIS A 334 -21.60 -23.65 -21.42
C HIS A 334 -20.54 -23.15 -20.43
N HIS A 335 -19.40 -22.61 -20.86
CA HIS A 335 -18.38 -22.03 -19.98
C HIS A 335 -18.50 -20.51 -19.75
N PHE A 336 -19.34 -19.78 -20.47
CA PHE A 336 -19.55 -18.34 -20.20
C PHE A 336 -20.30 -18.13 -18.88
N ARG A 337 -19.72 -17.36 -17.97
CA ARG A 337 -20.29 -17.04 -16.63
C ARG A 337 -20.08 -15.57 -16.30
N MET A 338 -20.81 -15.09 -15.30
CA MET A 338 -20.48 -13.84 -14.62
C MET A 338 -19.51 -14.11 -13.46
N CYS A 339 -18.57 -13.20 -13.25
CA CYS A 339 -17.65 -13.20 -12.11
C CYS A 339 -17.57 -11.82 -11.48
N LEU A 340 -17.33 -11.77 -10.17
CA LEU A 340 -16.94 -10.53 -9.51
C LEU A 340 -15.43 -10.35 -9.70
N TYR A 341 -15.07 -9.43 -10.60
CA TYR A 341 -13.67 -9.15 -10.90
C TYR A 341 -13.08 -8.23 -9.84
N ARG A 342 -13.71 -7.08 -9.55
CA ARG A 342 -13.36 -6.16 -8.46
C ARG A 342 -14.64 -5.83 -7.66
N PRO A 343 -14.55 -5.25 -6.44
CA PRO A 343 -15.73 -4.85 -5.68
C PRO A 343 -16.67 -4.00 -6.54
N PHE A 344 -17.94 -4.39 -6.60
CA PHE A 344 -18.97 -3.85 -7.49
C PHE A 344 -18.65 -3.83 -9.00
N ASP A 345 -17.64 -4.57 -9.47
CA ASP A 345 -17.25 -4.67 -10.88
C ASP A 345 -17.38 -6.12 -11.36
N SER A 346 -18.60 -6.49 -11.71
CA SER A 346 -18.94 -7.78 -12.30
C SER A 346 -18.59 -7.80 -13.80
N ARG A 347 -18.05 -8.92 -14.28
CA ARG A 347 -17.60 -9.10 -15.67
C ARG A 347 -17.96 -10.48 -16.20
N HIS A 348 -18.09 -10.60 -17.52
CA HIS A 348 -18.17 -11.91 -18.18
C HIS A 348 -16.81 -12.60 -18.13
N ILE A 349 -16.80 -13.91 -17.91
CA ILE A 349 -15.62 -14.78 -17.95
C ILE A 349 -15.90 -16.06 -18.72
N TYR A 350 -14.88 -16.54 -19.44
CA TYR A 350 -14.87 -17.86 -20.05
C TYR A 350 -14.28 -18.86 -19.05
N TYR A 351 -15.15 -19.49 -18.25
CA TYR A 351 -14.79 -20.28 -17.08
C TYR A 351 -14.57 -21.76 -17.42
N SER A 352 -13.51 -22.04 -18.16
CA SER A 352 -13.07 -23.41 -18.51
C SER A 352 -11.74 -23.76 -17.86
N ARG A 353 -11.60 -25.01 -17.38
CA ARG A 353 -10.34 -25.55 -16.85
C ARG A 353 -9.21 -25.56 -17.89
N ILE A 354 -9.54 -25.53 -19.17
CA ILE A 354 -8.58 -25.44 -20.30
C ILE A 354 -7.91 -24.05 -20.36
N MET A 355 -8.60 -23.01 -19.89
CA MET A 355 -8.23 -21.61 -20.08
C MET A 355 -7.78 -20.88 -18.81
N LEU A 356 -8.09 -21.44 -17.63
CA LEU A 356 -7.70 -20.90 -16.32
C LEU A 356 -6.39 -21.51 -15.83
N GLU A 357 -5.62 -20.73 -15.05
CA GLU A 357 -4.41 -21.23 -14.37
C GLU A 357 -4.77 -21.98 -13.08
N ARG A 358 -5.78 -21.49 -12.35
CA ARG A 358 -6.40 -22.18 -11.21
C ARG A 358 -7.93 -21.97 -11.21
N PRO A 359 -8.72 -22.97 -11.63
CA PRO A 359 -10.16 -22.99 -11.46
C PRO A 359 -10.55 -23.30 -10.01
N VAL A 360 -11.78 -22.93 -9.62
CA VAL A 360 -12.37 -23.10 -8.29
C VAL A 360 -13.84 -23.52 -8.42
N HIS A 361 -14.34 -24.36 -7.50
CA HIS A 361 -15.72 -24.85 -7.50
C HIS A 361 -16.38 -24.66 -6.11
N GLN A 362 -16.68 -23.41 -5.74
CA GLN A 362 -17.56 -22.96 -4.63
C GLN A 362 -17.60 -21.41 -4.61
N ILE A 363 -18.55 -20.78 -3.90
CA ILE A 363 -18.91 -19.34 -4.04
C ILE A 363 -18.98 -18.62 -2.67
N GLN A 364 -18.41 -17.40 -2.58
CA GLN A 364 -18.21 -16.53 -1.37
C GLN A 364 -17.17 -17.06 -0.33
N MET A 365 -16.60 -16.31 0.63
CA MET A 365 -16.48 -14.86 0.97
C MET A 365 -15.13 -14.54 1.69
N ILE A 366 -14.62 -13.28 1.73
CA ILE A 366 -13.49 -12.76 2.58
C ILE A 366 -12.09 -13.43 2.42
N GLY A 367 -10.95 -12.75 2.23
CA GLY A 367 -10.56 -11.33 2.09
C GLY A 367 -9.02 -11.16 2.20
N SER A 368 -8.43 -10.01 1.88
CA SER A 368 -7.07 -9.61 2.35
C SER A 368 -6.79 -8.09 2.21
N GLY A 369 -6.19 -7.46 3.25
CA GLY A 369 -6.22 -6.01 3.59
C GLY A 369 -5.58 -4.96 2.66
N ASN A 370 -5.05 -3.82 3.12
CA ASN A 370 -4.70 -3.34 4.47
C ASN A 370 -5.89 -3.22 5.41
N TRP A 371 -5.94 -4.04 6.48
CA TRP A 371 -6.86 -4.00 7.66
C TRP A 371 -8.38 -3.92 7.40
N ASP A 372 -8.75 -3.79 6.13
CA ASP A 372 -10.04 -3.38 5.68
C ASP A 372 -10.62 -4.39 4.70
N ILE A 373 -11.74 -4.93 5.17
CA ILE A 373 -12.94 -5.24 4.41
C ILE A 373 -13.10 -6.67 3.93
N ILE A 374 -14.34 -7.06 4.19
CA ILE A 374 -15.04 -8.28 3.85
C ILE A 374 -16.05 -7.91 2.75
N PHE A 375 -16.25 -8.77 1.76
CA PHE A 375 -17.17 -8.47 0.66
C PHE A 375 -17.86 -9.74 0.18
N CYS A 376 -19.19 -9.70 0.15
CA CYS A 376 -20.05 -10.75 -0.39
C CYS A 376 -20.09 -10.70 -1.92
N SER A 377 -20.65 -11.74 -2.53
CA SER A 377 -20.87 -11.83 -3.97
C SER A 377 -21.95 -12.88 -4.23
N SER A 378 -22.69 -12.80 -5.32
CA SER A 378 -23.50 -13.93 -5.80
C SER A 378 -22.74 -14.80 -6.83
N HIS A 379 -21.49 -14.44 -7.13
CA HIS A 379 -20.72 -14.95 -8.27
C HIS A 379 -19.37 -15.56 -7.85
N ILE A 380 -18.73 -16.27 -8.78
CA ILE A 380 -17.32 -16.67 -8.64
C ILE A 380 -16.42 -15.43 -8.61
N VAL A 381 -15.36 -15.46 -7.80
CA VAL A 381 -14.54 -14.29 -7.48
C VAL A 381 -13.10 -14.46 -7.99
N GLU A 382 -12.54 -13.42 -8.61
CA GLU A 382 -11.13 -13.41 -9.03
C GLU A 382 -10.18 -13.31 -7.83
N PHE A 383 -9.03 -13.98 -7.89
CA PHE A 383 -8.06 -14.04 -6.79
C PHE A 383 -7.61 -12.67 -6.27
N ASN A 384 -7.50 -11.68 -7.14
CA ASN A 384 -7.04 -10.34 -6.78
C ASN A 384 -8.19 -9.34 -6.57
N LEU A 385 -9.37 -9.79 -6.10
CA LEU A 385 -10.55 -8.96 -5.81
C LEU A 385 -10.21 -7.70 -4.99
N PHE A 386 -9.57 -7.87 -3.84
CA PHE A 386 -9.24 -6.79 -2.91
C PHE A 386 -7.91 -6.09 -3.24
N ARG A 387 -6.91 -6.86 -3.67
CA ARG A 387 -5.57 -6.37 -4.03
C ARG A 387 -4.79 -7.45 -4.77
N ARG A 388 -3.62 -7.11 -5.29
CA ARG A 388 -2.60 -8.12 -5.63
C ARG A 388 -2.11 -8.79 -4.35
N GLY A 389 -2.17 -10.12 -4.30
CA GLY A 389 -1.76 -10.91 -3.14
C GLY A 389 -2.74 -12.01 -2.75
N GLY A 390 -3.99 -11.94 -3.24
CA GLY A 390 -4.99 -12.96 -3.04
C GLY A 390 -6.16 -12.54 -2.15
N ASN A 391 -7.14 -13.43 -2.09
CA ASN A 391 -8.26 -13.44 -1.17
C ASN A 391 -8.49 -14.88 -0.69
N ALA A 392 -9.21 -15.04 0.41
CA ALA A 392 -9.87 -16.29 0.76
C ALA A 392 -11.37 -16.22 0.39
N MET A 393 -12.06 -17.34 0.56
CA MET A 393 -13.47 -17.56 0.25
C MET A 393 -14.06 -18.62 1.19
N PHE A 394 -14.84 -18.20 2.18
CA PHE A 394 -15.69 -19.02 3.06
C PHE A 394 -17.13 -19.10 2.50
N PRO A 395 -17.50 -20.15 1.74
CA PRO A 395 -18.84 -20.29 1.17
C PRO A 395 -19.87 -20.50 2.28
N LEU A 396 -21.05 -19.90 2.19
CA LEU A 396 -22.12 -20.12 3.20
C LEU A 396 -22.71 -21.54 3.10
N TYR A 397 -22.92 -22.01 1.86
CA TYR A 397 -23.50 -23.31 1.57
C TYR A 397 -22.56 -24.15 0.69
N LEU A 398 -22.54 -25.45 0.94
CA LEU A 398 -21.80 -26.47 0.21
C LEU A 398 -22.80 -27.36 -0.53
N TYR A 399 -22.47 -27.74 -1.76
CA TYR A 399 -23.31 -28.57 -2.62
C TYR A 399 -22.57 -29.86 -2.93
N SER A 400 -23.21 -31.02 -2.72
CA SER A 400 -22.63 -32.32 -3.07
C SER A 400 -22.61 -32.50 -4.59
N GLN A 401 -21.46 -32.94 -5.12
CA GLN A 401 -21.38 -33.36 -6.53
C GLN A 401 -21.90 -34.79 -6.66
N ARG A 402 -23.23 -34.95 -6.78
CA ARG A 402 -23.82 -36.21 -7.20
C ARG A 402 -23.46 -36.51 -8.66
N GLU A 403 -22.28 -37.09 -8.89
CA GLU A 403 -22.11 -37.97 -10.04
C GLU A 403 -22.97 -39.23 -9.80
N LYS A 404 -23.88 -39.54 -10.72
CA LYS A 404 -24.69 -40.76 -10.66
C LYS A 404 -23.78 -41.99 -10.82
N GLY A 405 -23.33 -42.60 -9.73
CA GLY A 405 -22.63 -43.88 -9.82
C GLY A 405 -21.96 -44.41 -8.56
N ASP A 406 -21.55 -43.56 -7.61
CA ASP A 406 -20.79 -44.05 -6.45
C ASP A 406 -21.71 -44.62 -5.37
N LEU A 407 -21.61 -45.93 -5.14
CA LEU A 407 -22.43 -46.69 -4.18
C LEU A 407 -21.86 -46.61 -2.75
N LEU A 408 -20.71 -45.93 -2.57
CA LEU A 408 -19.95 -45.89 -1.31
C LEU A 408 -19.74 -44.47 -0.75
N ASP A 409 -20.29 -43.42 -1.38
CA ASP A 409 -20.26 -42.08 -0.81
C ASP A 409 -21.23 -41.96 0.37
N ALA A 410 -20.69 -41.98 1.58
CA ALA A 410 -21.42 -41.93 2.85
C ALA A 410 -21.84 -40.50 3.26
N SER A 411 -22.07 -39.60 2.30
CA SER A 411 -22.62 -38.27 2.60
C SER A 411 -24.11 -38.36 2.94
N GLU A 412 -24.47 -37.97 4.16
CA GLU A 412 -25.85 -38.05 4.65
C GLU A 412 -26.83 -37.26 3.75
N PRO A 413 -28.05 -37.78 3.49
CA PRO A 413 -29.09 -37.04 2.79
C PRO A 413 -29.46 -35.77 3.56
N THR A 414 -29.37 -34.62 2.89
CA THR A 414 -29.80 -33.33 3.45
C THR A 414 -31.23 -33.02 3.03
N ASP A 415 -32.16 -32.85 3.98
CA ASP A 415 -33.56 -32.47 3.72
C ASP A 415 -33.75 -31.02 3.20
N THR A 416 -32.64 -30.30 3.02
CA THR A 416 -32.55 -28.93 2.52
C THR A 416 -32.82 -28.79 1.01
N PRO A 417 -33.43 -27.70 0.54
CA PRO A 417 -33.63 -27.44 -0.89
C PRO A 417 -32.33 -27.53 -1.72
N GLY A 418 -32.36 -28.33 -2.78
CA GLY A 418 -31.24 -28.47 -3.72
C GLY A 418 -30.03 -29.25 -3.19
N GLY A 419 -30.13 -29.92 -2.02
CA GLY A 419 -29.03 -30.71 -1.46
C GLY A 419 -27.86 -29.87 -0.91
N ARG A 420 -28.16 -28.67 -0.39
CA ARG A 420 -27.17 -27.73 0.14
C ARG A 420 -27.00 -27.89 1.65
N ARG A 421 -25.77 -28.04 2.15
CA ARG A 421 -25.50 -28.00 3.60
C ARG A 421 -24.80 -26.69 4.01
N PRO A 422 -25.06 -26.15 5.20
CA PRO A 422 -24.30 -25.00 5.69
C PRO A 422 -22.83 -25.38 5.90
N ASN A 423 -21.94 -24.43 5.65
CA ASN A 423 -20.51 -24.53 5.93
C ASN A 423 -20.22 -23.97 7.33
N LEU A 424 -20.77 -24.63 8.35
CA LEU A 424 -20.62 -24.25 9.75
C LEU A 424 -20.23 -25.48 10.55
N SER A 425 -19.22 -25.37 11.42
CA SER A 425 -18.82 -26.49 12.28
C SER A 425 -19.87 -26.77 13.36
N PRO A 426 -20.14 -28.06 13.69
CA PRO A 426 -21.10 -28.42 14.74
C PRO A 426 -20.78 -27.78 16.09
N GLU A 427 -19.50 -27.70 16.45
CA GLU A 427 -19.01 -27.14 17.71
C GLU A 427 -19.26 -25.63 17.80
N PHE A 428 -19.11 -24.91 16.68
CA PHE A 428 -19.46 -23.49 16.59
C PHE A 428 -20.97 -23.30 16.75
N ILE A 429 -21.80 -24.11 16.07
CA ILE A 429 -23.26 -24.07 16.19
C ILE A 429 -23.70 -24.35 17.63
N GLU A 430 -23.10 -25.33 18.31
CA GLU A 430 -23.41 -25.69 19.69
C GLU A 430 -23.09 -24.53 20.65
N GLU A 431 -21.88 -23.94 20.56
CA GLU A 431 -21.52 -22.80 21.43
C GLU A 431 -22.39 -21.57 21.16
N PHE A 432 -22.69 -21.27 19.89
CA PHE A 432 -23.54 -20.14 19.49
C PHE A 432 -24.98 -20.32 20.01
N SER A 433 -25.55 -21.53 19.86
CA SER A 433 -26.87 -21.89 20.39
C SER A 433 -26.92 -21.76 21.92
N LYS A 434 -25.87 -22.26 22.60
CA LYS A 434 -25.74 -22.21 24.05
C LYS A 434 -25.57 -20.79 24.59
N LYS A 435 -24.80 -19.93 23.92
CA LYS A 435 -24.60 -18.52 24.33
C LYS A 435 -25.86 -17.69 24.15
N LEU A 436 -26.60 -17.87 23.06
CA LEU A 436 -27.84 -17.14 22.83
C LEU A 436 -29.06 -17.72 23.56
N GLY A 437 -29.04 -19.01 23.93
CA GLY A 437 -30.24 -19.70 24.41
C GLY A 437 -31.31 -19.86 23.31
N MET A 438 -30.85 -20.11 22.08
CA MET A 438 -31.67 -20.20 20.87
C MET A 438 -31.37 -21.49 20.10
N THR A 439 -32.32 -21.96 19.29
CA THR A 439 -32.18 -23.22 18.53
C THR A 439 -31.72 -22.95 17.09
N PHE A 440 -30.71 -23.66 16.62
CA PHE A 440 -30.26 -23.57 15.23
C PHE A 440 -31.22 -24.31 14.28
N VAL A 441 -31.54 -23.70 13.13
CA VAL A 441 -32.20 -24.36 11.99
C VAL A 441 -31.19 -24.56 10.85
N PRO A 442 -31.18 -25.72 10.15
CA PRO A 442 -30.09 -26.09 9.24
C PRO A 442 -30.08 -25.33 7.91
N ASP A 443 -31.12 -24.56 7.58
CA ASP A 443 -31.25 -23.84 6.31
C ASP A 443 -31.92 -22.47 6.48
N GLY A 444 -31.52 -21.49 5.68
CA GLY A 444 -32.15 -20.17 5.63
C GLY A 444 -31.93 -19.32 6.89
N LYS A 445 -33.03 -18.76 7.41
CA LYS A 445 -33.09 -17.90 8.61
C LYS A 445 -34.01 -18.52 9.64
N GLY A 446 -33.76 -18.25 10.92
CA GLY A 446 -34.64 -18.64 12.01
C GLY A 446 -35.57 -17.53 12.50
N ASP A 447 -36.59 -17.93 13.25
CA ASP A 447 -37.67 -17.07 13.76
C ASP A 447 -37.17 -16.17 14.92
N PRO A 448 -37.37 -14.83 14.88
CA PRO A 448 -37.07 -13.94 16.00
C PRO A 448 -37.74 -14.31 17.33
N GLY A 449 -38.83 -15.09 17.32
CA GLY A 449 -39.59 -15.47 18.50
C GLY A 449 -40.33 -14.30 19.14
N ALA A 450 -41.06 -14.55 20.22
CA ALA A 450 -41.87 -13.52 20.88
C ALA A 450 -41.00 -12.37 21.46
N ALA A 451 -39.79 -12.67 21.94
CA ALA A 451 -38.86 -11.68 22.46
C ALA A 451 -38.24 -10.79 21.36
N GLY A 452 -38.01 -11.32 20.14
CA GLY A 452 -37.49 -10.55 19.00
C GLY A 452 -38.58 -9.77 18.23
N ASN A 453 -39.85 -10.16 18.34
CA ASN A 453 -40.95 -9.49 17.64
C ASN A 453 -41.45 -8.21 18.33
N ALA A 454 -41.01 -7.92 19.57
CA ALA A 454 -41.27 -6.65 20.25
C ALA A 454 -40.33 -5.54 19.75
N ALA A 455 -40.56 -5.08 18.51
CA ALA A 455 -39.92 -3.93 17.87
C ALA A 455 -38.37 -3.97 17.76
N VAL A 456 -37.86 -4.67 16.74
CA VAL A 456 -36.50 -4.49 16.23
C VAL A 456 -36.30 -3.05 15.73
N SER A 457 -35.87 -2.15 16.63
CA SER A 457 -35.22 -0.82 16.52
C SER A 457 -35.55 0.18 15.39
N ALA A 458 -36.50 -0.09 14.50
CA ALA A 458 -37.04 0.85 13.52
C ALA A 458 -37.88 1.97 14.17
N ALA A 459 -38.14 1.89 15.49
CA ALA A 459 -38.65 2.99 16.29
C ALA A 459 -37.50 3.82 16.91
N VAL A 460 -36.46 3.17 17.43
CA VAL A 460 -35.35 3.82 18.15
C VAL A 460 -34.49 4.68 17.21
N LEU A 461 -34.16 4.19 16.01
CA LEU A 461 -33.42 4.95 14.99
C LEU A 461 -34.30 5.94 14.18
N LYS A 462 -35.62 5.90 14.37
CA LYS A 462 -36.58 6.75 13.64
C LYS A 462 -37.10 7.90 14.52
N ALA A 463 -37.05 7.75 15.84
CA ALA A 463 -37.34 8.82 16.81
C ALA A 463 -36.35 10.00 16.71
N SER A 464 -35.08 9.76 16.33
CA SER A 464 -34.10 10.84 16.09
C SER A 464 -34.40 11.66 14.83
N ARG A 465 -35.21 11.15 13.89
CA ARG A 465 -35.56 11.85 12.64
C ARG A 465 -36.67 12.91 12.78
N LEU A 466 -37.26 13.07 13.96
CA LEU A 466 -38.43 13.95 14.19
C LEU A 466 -38.16 15.22 15.03
N GLN A 467 -36.90 15.51 15.39
CA GLN A 467 -36.57 16.74 16.16
C GLN A 467 -35.83 17.85 15.39
N ASN A 468 -35.46 17.64 14.12
CA ASN A 468 -34.79 18.67 13.30
C ASN A 468 -35.41 18.81 11.90
N GLY A 469 -36.75 18.92 11.83
CA GLY A 469 -37.47 19.15 10.57
C GLY A 469 -38.77 19.90 10.79
N GLY A 470 -38.76 21.23 10.65
CA GLY A 470 -39.99 22.02 10.66
C GLY A 470 -39.81 23.52 10.91
N ARG A 471 -39.65 24.29 9.83
CA ARG A 471 -40.37 25.56 9.56
C ARG A 471 -39.98 26.14 8.20
N ASP A 472 -40.72 25.75 7.17
CA ASP A 472 -40.89 26.56 5.96
C ASP A 472 -41.95 27.64 6.22
N ALA A 473 -41.70 28.87 5.79
CA ALA A 473 -42.74 29.83 5.38
C ALA A 473 -42.16 31.05 4.62
N LEU A 474 -42.21 30.96 3.29
CA LEU A 474 -42.66 32.00 2.35
C LEU A 474 -41.89 33.33 2.19
N HIS A 475 -41.52 33.54 0.92
CA HIS A 475 -41.31 34.81 0.22
C HIS A 475 -42.14 36.02 0.71
N THR A 476 -41.48 37.19 0.79
CA THR A 476 -41.96 38.45 0.19
C THR A 476 -40.84 39.53 0.24
N ALA A 477 -41.08 40.68 -0.40
CA ALA A 477 -40.25 41.88 -0.47
C ALA A 477 -39.07 41.88 -1.48
N SER A 478 -39.36 42.47 -2.65
CA SER A 478 -38.36 43.11 -3.51
C SER A 478 -38.12 44.56 -3.05
N GLU A 479 -37.09 45.17 -3.63
CA GLU A 479 -36.89 46.62 -3.81
C GLU A 479 -36.40 47.54 -2.66
N THR A 480 -35.18 48.04 -2.90
CA THR A 480 -34.72 49.44 -2.73
C THR A 480 -34.44 50.00 -1.33
N LEU A 481 -33.14 50.19 -1.03
CA LEU A 481 -32.57 51.52 -0.73
C LEU A 481 -31.05 51.51 -0.96
N ALA A 482 -30.46 52.69 -1.19
CA ALA A 482 -29.20 52.82 -1.91
C ALA A 482 -28.16 53.72 -1.20
N VAL A 483 -26.88 53.52 -1.58
CA VAL A 483 -25.74 54.47 -1.53
C VAL A 483 -25.32 55.06 -0.17
N GLN A 484 -24.16 54.60 0.29
CA GLN A 484 -22.98 55.36 0.79
C GLN A 484 -21.91 54.31 1.19
N GLY A 485 -20.61 54.48 1.02
CA GLY A 485 -19.80 55.59 0.51
C GLY A 485 -18.37 55.41 1.05
N ASP A 486 -17.39 55.24 0.16
CA ASP A 486 -15.93 55.17 0.35
C ASP A 486 -15.31 55.13 1.77
N SER A 487 -14.43 54.15 2.00
CA SER A 487 -12.98 54.46 1.87
C SER A 487 -12.09 53.22 2.03
N CYS A 488 -11.14 53.10 1.11
CA CYS A 488 -10.05 52.15 1.13
C CYS A 488 -8.81 52.79 1.77
N ASN A 489 -8.51 52.49 3.05
CA ASN A 489 -7.16 52.55 3.65
C ASN A 489 -7.15 52.11 5.14
N ALA A 490 -7.35 50.81 5.41
CA ALA A 490 -7.17 50.25 6.76
C ALA A 490 -6.68 48.78 6.81
N ALA A 491 -6.20 48.23 5.68
CA ALA A 491 -5.83 46.81 5.56
C ALA A 491 -4.34 46.57 5.21
N VAL A 492 -3.47 47.57 5.42
CA VAL A 492 -2.04 47.51 5.05
C VAL A 492 -1.11 47.20 6.24
N SER A 493 -1.61 47.21 7.48
CA SER A 493 -0.80 46.94 8.68
C SER A 493 -0.84 45.48 9.18
N ALA A 494 -1.54 44.56 8.51
CA ALA A 494 -1.68 43.16 8.92
C ALA A 494 -0.91 42.17 8.03
N ALA A 495 -0.13 42.65 7.06
CA ALA A 495 0.51 41.81 6.03
C ALA A 495 2.03 41.60 6.20
N VAL A 496 2.64 42.10 7.30
CA VAL A 496 4.11 42.13 7.47
C VAL A 496 4.61 41.56 8.82
N SER A 497 3.74 41.39 9.83
CA SER A 497 4.13 40.90 11.18
C SER A 497 3.57 39.51 11.53
N GLY A 498 3.60 38.59 10.57
CA GLY A 498 3.03 37.23 10.72
C GLY A 498 3.87 36.11 10.09
N ALA A 499 5.13 36.37 9.77
CA ALA A 499 6.05 35.36 9.23
C ALA A 499 6.67 34.52 10.37
N SER A 500 5.87 33.62 10.95
CA SER A 500 6.42 32.46 11.65
C SER A 500 7.37 31.72 10.69
N ARG A 501 8.56 31.35 11.17
CA ARG A 501 9.54 30.58 10.37
C ARG A 501 8.84 29.35 9.75
N PRO A 502 8.99 29.07 8.45
CA PRO A 502 8.40 27.88 7.86
C PRO A 502 8.98 26.63 8.53
N SER A 503 8.11 25.80 9.07
CA SER A 503 8.47 24.46 9.55
C SER A 503 8.87 23.60 8.35
N PHE A 504 10.14 23.19 8.29
CA PHE A 504 10.64 22.31 7.22
C PHE A 504 10.04 20.90 7.36
N GLY A 505 9.20 20.54 6.39
CA GLY A 505 8.62 19.20 6.26
C GLY A 505 9.54 18.19 5.57
N GLN A 506 9.05 16.96 5.46
CA GLN A 506 9.76 15.82 4.87
C GLN A 506 10.12 16.05 3.39
N VAL A 507 11.28 15.55 2.97
CA VAL A 507 11.75 15.62 1.56
C VAL A 507 11.34 14.37 0.80
N GLU A 508 10.47 14.50 -0.20
CA GLU A 508 10.29 13.48 -1.22
C GLU A 508 11.43 13.56 -2.25
N ILE A 509 12.31 12.56 -2.28
CA ILE A 509 13.30 12.42 -3.36
C ILE A 509 12.72 11.56 -4.47
N ARG A 510 12.57 12.12 -5.67
CA ARG A 510 12.06 11.40 -6.85
C ARG A 510 13.18 11.17 -7.87
N ASP A 511 13.53 9.91 -8.08
CA ASP A 511 14.40 9.49 -9.18
C ASP A 511 13.58 8.75 -10.28
N ARG A 512 13.44 9.41 -11.44
CA ARG A 512 12.91 8.85 -12.68
C ARG A 512 13.66 9.38 -13.92
N GLY A 513 14.92 9.79 -13.74
CA GLY A 513 15.71 10.49 -14.75
C GLY A 513 17.21 10.46 -14.45
N ARG A 514 18.01 11.32 -15.09
CA ARG A 514 19.47 11.40 -14.86
C ARG A 514 19.88 12.32 -13.71
N LEU A 515 18.92 13.03 -13.12
CA LEU A 515 19.08 13.99 -12.04
C LEU A 515 18.01 13.71 -10.96
N PRO A 516 18.37 13.64 -9.68
CA PRO A 516 17.40 13.51 -8.59
C PRO A 516 16.68 14.84 -8.36
N HIS A 517 15.37 14.77 -8.16
CA HIS A 517 14.50 15.93 -7.88
C HIS A 517 14.07 15.89 -6.41
N TRP A 518 14.21 16.99 -5.67
CA TRP A 518 13.94 17.05 -4.21
C TRP A 518 12.71 17.91 -3.94
N GLU A 519 11.55 17.30 -3.67
CA GLU A 519 10.29 18.02 -3.40
C GLU A 519 9.98 18.05 -1.88
N ILE A 520 9.52 19.20 -1.37
CA ILE A 520 9.06 19.45 0.00
C ILE A 520 7.78 20.28 -0.12
N GLU A 521 6.77 19.96 0.68
CA GLU A 521 5.55 20.77 0.76
C GLU A 521 5.86 22.21 1.20
N GLY A 522 5.29 23.19 0.49
CA GLY A 522 5.59 24.61 0.74
C GLY A 522 7.03 25.05 0.41
N GLY A 523 7.86 24.18 -0.17
CA GLY A 523 9.24 24.47 -0.55
C GLY A 523 9.36 25.54 -1.65
N ILE A 524 10.48 26.26 -1.65
CA ILE A 524 10.83 27.23 -2.71
C ILE A 524 11.85 26.60 -3.66
N TYR A 525 11.59 26.71 -4.96
CA TYR A 525 12.34 26.05 -6.02
C TYR A 525 12.89 27.06 -7.02
N PHE A 526 14.20 27.00 -7.26
CA PHE A 526 14.78 27.45 -8.53
C PHE A 526 14.67 26.31 -9.53
N ILE A 527 14.15 26.57 -10.73
CA ILE A 527 13.87 25.55 -11.75
C ILE A 527 14.39 26.04 -13.10
N THR A 528 15.00 25.12 -13.87
CA THR A 528 15.42 25.35 -15.25
C THR A 528 14.89 24.27 -16.18
N PHE A 529 14.13 24.63 -17.21
CA PHE A 529 13.75 23.71 -18.29
C PHE A 529 14.08 24.29 -19.66
N ARG A 530 14.38 23.43 -20.63
CA ARG A 530 15.06 23.80 -21.89
C ARG A 530 14.51 23.08 -23.10
N LEU A 531 14.69 23.65 -24.28
CA LEU A 531 14.30 23.02 -25.55
C LEU A 531 15.02 21.69 -25.76
N ALA A 532 14.39 20.76 -26.47
CA ALA A 532 14.88 19.38 -26.61
C ALA A 532 16.26 19.28 -27.29
N ASP A 533 16.59 20.26 -28.14
CA ASP A 533 17.79 20.35 -28.96
C ASP A 533 18.80 21.41 -28.49
N SER A 534 18.54 22.08 -27.36
CA SER A 534 19.43 23.07 -26.71
C SER A 534 20.74 22.52 -26.14
N LEU A 535 20.99 21.22 -26.32
CA LEU A 535 22.32 20.61 -26.25
C LEU A 535 22.47 19.66 -27.44
N PRO A 536 23.54 19.77 -28.25
CA PRO A 536 23.83 18.79 -29.29
C PRO A 536 24.01 17.37 -28.70
N GLN A 537 23.40 16.38 -29.34
CA GLN A 537 23.43 14.99 -28.85
C GLN A 537 24.85 14.41 -28.78
N SER A 538 25.79 14.91 -29.59
CA SER A 538 27.22 14.61 -29.52
C SER A 538 27.86 15.11 -28.21
N VAL A 539 27.55 16.34 -27.79
CA VAL A 539 28.01 16.93 -26.52
C VAL A 539 27.44 16.15 -25.34
N LEU A 540 26.15 15.81 -25.39
CA LEU A 540 25.52 15.01 -24.34
C LEU A 540 26.14 13.60 -24.23
N LYS A 541 26.38 12.92 -25.36
CA LYS A 541 27.11 11.64 -25.39
C LYS A 541 28.53 11.76 -24.84
N ALA A 542 29.26 12.82 -25.18
CA ALA A 542 30.61 13.05 -24.65
C ALA A 542 30.62 13.27 -23.12
N ILE A 543 29.65 14.01 -22.58
CA ILE A 543 29.51 14.22 -21.12
C ILE A 543 29.14 12.91 -20.41
N ILE A 544 28.29 12.07 -21.02
CA ILE A 544 27.96 10.74 -20.48
C ILE A 544 29.19 9.83 -20.48
N ALA A 545 29.91 9.75 -21.60
CA ALA A 545 31.11 8.93 -21.72
C ALA A 545 32.20 9.37 -20.72
N GLU A 546 32.45 10.68 -20.59
CA GLU A 546 33.42 11.20 -19.61
C GLU A 546 32.97 10.91 -18.15
N ARG A 547 31.66 10.93 -17.86
CA ARG A 547 31.12 10.53 -16.55
C ARG A 547 31.27 9.02 -16.29
N GLU A 548 30.93 8.19 -17.27
CA GLU A 548 31.02 6.73 -17.17
C GLU A 548 32.48 6.27 -17.04
N ASP A 549 33.41 6.89 -17.75
CA ASP A 549 34.83 6.58 -17.67
C ASP A 549 35.41 6.89 -16.28
N ILE A 550 35.14 8.09 -15.73
CA ILE A 550 35.54 8.47 -14.36
C ILE A 550 35.01 7.47 -13.31
N LEU A 551 33.74 7.05 -13.43
CA LEU A 551 33.12 6.09 -12.52
C LEU A 551 33.70 4.68 -12.70
N LYS A 552 34.02 4.28 -13.94
CA LYS A 552 34.63 3.00 -14.28
C LYS A 552 36.08 2.91 -13.77
N THR A 553 36.89 3.97 -13.92
CA THR A 553 38.26 4.01 -13.40
C THR A 553 38.28 3.84 -11.89
N ALA A 554 37.40 4.54 -11.15
CA ALA A 554 37.28 4.37 -9.69
C ALA A 554 36.90 2.92 -9.32
N ARG A 555 35.89 2.36 -10.00
CA ARG A 555 35.42 0.98 -9.78
C ARG A 555 36.48 -0.08 -10.09
N GLN A 556 37.24 0.08 -11.18
CA GLN A 556 38.32 -0.84 -11.56
C GLN A 556 39.51 -0.75 -10.61
N ALA A 557 39.77 0.43 -10.03
CA ALA A 557 40.78 0.63 -9.00
C ALA A 557 40.29 0.25 -7.58
N GLY A 558 39.11 -0.36 -7.44
CA GLY A 558 38.57 -0.84 -6.16
C GLY A 558 38.34 0.26 -5.11
N ARG A 559 38.24 1.53 -5.52
CA ARG A 559 38.21 2.70 -4.64
C ARG A 559 37.01 3.60 -4.91
N GLU A 560 36.69 4.45 -3.94
CA GLU A 560 35.75 5.54 -4.18
C GLU A 560 36.26 6.56 -5.20
N VAL A 561 35.31 7.30 -5.77
CA VAL A 561 35.55 8.48 -6.60
C VAL A 561 36.22 9.56 -5.73
N SER A 562 37.44 9.95 -6.09
CA SER A 562 38.27 10.89 -5.34
C SER A 562 37.65 12.30 -5.28
N LYS A 563 38.13 13.15 -4.37
CA LYS A 563 37.69 14.56 -4.26
C LYS A 563 37.90 15.33 -5.57
N ALA A 564 38.97 15.03 -6.32
CA ALA A 564 39.25 15.63 -7.63
C ALA A 564 38.28 15.14 -8.71
N GLU A 565 37.99 13.84 -8.76
CA GLU A 565 37.02 13.25 -9.70
C GLU A 565 35.58 13.72 -9.39
N ARG A 566 35.19 13.80 -8.10
CA ARG A 566 33.90 14.39 -7.67
C ARG A 566 33.78 15.86 -8.11
N ALA A 567 34.84 16.66 -7.96
CA ALA A 567 34.86 18.04 -8.45
C ALA A 567 34.83 18.14 -10.00
N ARG A 568 35.43 17.17 -10.72
CA ARG A 568 35.35 17.08 -12.19
C ARG A 568 33.93 16.74 -12.64
N LEU A 569 33.28 15.75 -12.02
CA LEU A 569 31.88 15.39 -12.29
C LEU A 569 30.92 16.56 -12.03
N ALA A 570 31.11 17.33 -10.96
CA ALA A 570 30.32 18.53 -10.70
C ALA A 570 30.52 19.59 -11.80
N LYS A 571 31.77 19.88 -12.19
CA LYS A 571 32.10 20.83 -13.29
C LYS A 571 31.53 20.40 -14.65
N LEU A 572 31.44 19.10 -14.91
CA LEU A 572 30.84 18.55 -16.13
C LEU A 572 29.31 18.73 -16.17
N THR A 573 28.66 18.86 -15.01
CA THR A 573 27.19 18.80 -14.91
C THR A 573 26.52 20.19 -14.96
N SER A 574 27.02 21.21 -14.22
CA SER A 574 26.42 22.56 -14.26
C SER A 574 27.12 23.48 -15.28
N LYS A 575 28.36 23.87 -14.99
CA LYS A 575 29.08 24.95 -15.70
C LYS A 575 29.33 24.67 -17.19
N LYS A 576 29.44 23.41 -17.61
CA LYS A 576 29.57 23.03 -19.02
C LYS A 576 28.22 23.14 -19.75
N ILE A 577 27.11 22.78 -19.09
CA ILE A 577 25.76 22.85 -19.67
C ILE A 577 25.28 24.31 -19.79
N GLU A 578 25.43 25.12 -18.74
CA GLU A 578 25.07 26.55 -18.77
C GLU A 578 25.72 27.29 -19.95
N ARG A 579 27.01 27.05 -20.21
CA ARG A 579 27.72 27.68 -21.34
C ARG A 579 27.09 27.40 -22.69
N TYR A 580 26.61 26.17 -22.94
CA TYR A 580 25.93 25.83 -24.21
C TYR A 580 24.51 26.41 -24.28
N LEU A 581 23.82 26.52 -23.15
CA LEU A 581 22.53 27.19 -23.07
C LEU A 581 22.67 28.69 -23.35
N ASP A 582 23.56 29.38 -22.63
CA ASP A 582 23.87 30.80 -22.78
C ASP A 582 24.41 31.13 -24.18
N SER A 583 25.20 30.24 -24.80
CA SER A 583 25.70 30.44 -26.17
C SER A 583 24.66 30.16 -27.26
N GLY A 584 23.43 29.76 -26.92
CA GLY A 584 22.39 29.45 -27.91
C GLY A 584 22.65 28.18 -28.73
N ALA A 585 23.32 27.16 -28.17
CA ALA A 585 23.72 25.96 -28.91
C ALA A 585 22.55 24.98 -29.19
N GLY A 586 21.70 25.35 -30.15
CA GLY A 586 20.50 24.62 -30.57
C GLY A 586 19.50 25.60 -31.19
N ALA A 587 18.28 25.17 -31.50
CA ALA A 587 17.25 26.11 -31.92
C ALA A 587 16.94 27.10 -30.79
N CYS A 588 16.90 28.38 -31.14
CA CYS A 588 16.53 29.46 -30.23
C CYS A 588 15.06 29.86 -30.42
N HIS A 589 14.15 28.88 -30.36
CA HIS A 589 12.73 29.09 -30.67
C HIS A 589 12.02 30.09 -29.74
N LEU A 590 12.55 30.31 -28.54
CA LEU A 590 12.02 31.28 -27.58
C LEU A 590 12.53 32.72 -27.86
N ARG A 591 13.25 32.95 -28.98
CA ARG A 591 13.44 34.29 -29.56
C ARG A 591 12.24 34.77 -30.37
N ASN A 592 11.32 33.88 -30.74
CA ASN A 592 10.06 34.29 -31.34
C ASN A 592 9.16 34.85 -30.23
N ASP A 593 8.86 36.14 -30.28
CA ASP A 593 8.07 36.83 -29.27
C ASP A 593 6.74 36.13 -28.96
N LYS A 594 6.01 35.64 -29.99
CA LYS A 594 4.73 34.93 -29.79
C LYS A 594 4.89 33.61 -29.03
N VAL A 595 6.05 32.96 -29.16
CA VAL A 595 6.37 31.72 -28.44
C VAL A 595 6.81 32.04 -27.01
N ALA A 596 7.60 33.10 -26.82
CA ALA A 596 8.02 33.55 -25.49
C ALA A 596 6.85 34.07 -24.66
N GLU A 597 5.90 34.77 -25.28
CA GLU A 597 4.64 35.25 -24.70
C GLU A 597 3.81 34.09 -24.15
N VAL A 598 3.53 33.07 -24.98
CA VAL A 598 2.84 31.84 -24.56
C VAL A 598 3.51 31.15 -23.38
N VAL A 599 4.84 31.19 -23.28
CA VAL A 599 5.58 30.60 -22.15
C VAL A 599 5.48 31.47 -20.90
N ALA A 600 5.64 32.79 -21.03
CA ALA A 600 5.50 33.75 -19.94
C ALA A 600 4.08 33.72 -19.36
N ASP A 601 3.06 33.68 -20.19
CA ASP A 601 1.66 33.65 -19.77
C ASP A 601 1.28 32.32 -19.14
N ALA A 602 1.83 31.20 -19.63
CA ALA A 602 1.68 29.92 -18.95
C ALA A 602 2.28 29.95 -17.54
N ILE A 603 3.44 30.58 -17.34
CA ILE A 603 4.08 30.73 -16.02
C ILE A 603 3.23 31.63 -15.10
N ARG A 604 2.76 32.78 -15.60
CA ARG A 604 1.87 33.69 -14.85
C ARG A 604 0.54 33.03 -14.49
N HIS A 605 -0.06 32.28 -15.40
CA HIS A 605 -1.38 31.66 -15.22
C HIS A 605 -1.43 30.65 -14.05
N PHE A 606 -0.30 30.06 -13.68
CA PHE A 606 -0.18 29.11 -12.58
C PHE A 606 0.23 29.75 -11.24
N ASP A 607 0.58 31.04 -11.22
CA ASP A 607 0.73 31.81 -9.98
C ASP A 607 -0.61 31.88 -9.23
N GLY A 608 -0.57 31.65 -7.92
CA GLY A 608 -1.75 31.53 -7.06
C GLY A 608 -2.60 30.27 -7.27
N LYS A 609 -2.25 29.39 -8.23
CA LYS A 609 -2.98 28.14 -8.51
C LYS A 609 -2.19 26.88 -8.15
N TYR A 610 -0.92 26.81 -8.56
CA TYR A 610 -0.04 25.67 -8.27
C TYR A 610 1.22 26.06 -7.50
N TYR A 611 1.62 27.32 -7.64
CA TYR A 611 2.71 27.91 -6.89
C TYR A 611 2.46 29.40 -6.62
N ARG A 612 3.24 29.98 -5.71
CA ARG A 612 3.49 31.43 -5.69
C ARG A 612 4.75 31.74 -6.50
N LEU A 613 4.67 32.68 -7.42
CA LEU A 613 5.75 33.07 -8.33
C LEU A 613 6.58 34.22 -7.74
N PHE A 614 7.91 34.10 -7.74
CA PHE A 614 8.82 35.15 -7.24
C PHE A 614 9.67 35.80 -8.34
N ALA A 615 10.15 35.00 -9.30
CA ALA A 615 10.93 35.48 -10.43
C ALA A 615 10.86 34.51 -11.61
N TRP A 616 11.03 35.00 -12.84
CA TRP A 616 11.24 34.17 -14.01
C TRP A 616 11.98 34.92 -15.14
N THR A 617 12.66 34.17 -16.00
CA THR A 617 13.13 34.66 -17.30
C THR A 617 13.02 33.56 -18.36
N VAL A 618 12.48 33.93 -19.52
CA VAL A 618 12.46 33.08 -20.73
C VAL A 618 13.67 33.45 -21.57
N MET A 619 14.68 32.59 -21.58
CA MET A 619 15.89 32.74 -22.39
C MET A 619 15.68 32.15 -23.79
N PRO A 620 16.49 32.49 -24.81
CA PRO A 620 16.34 32.05 -26.20
C PRO A 620 16.05 30.55 -26.45
N ASN A 621 16.57 29.65 -25.60
CA ASN A 621 16.42 28.19 -25.72
C ASN A 621 16.08 27.48 -24.39
N HIS A 622 15.86 28.21 -23.30
CA HIS A 622 15.54 27.67 -21.98
C HIS A 622 14.79 28.69 -21.10
N VAL A 623 14.31 28.26 -19.94
CA VAL A 623 13.53 29.08 -19.01
C VAL A 623 14.07 28.85 -17.61
N HIS A 624 14.19 29.92 -16.83
CA HIS A 624 14.42 29.89 -15.39
C HIS A 624 13.19 30.42 -14.64
N ILE A 625 12.75 29.75 -13.58
CA ILE A 625 11.70 30.25 -12.68
C ILE A 625 12.08 30.03 -11.20
N VAL A 626 11.62 30.91 -10.32
CA VAL A 626 11.69 30.78 -8.85
C VAL A 626 10.28 30.82 -8.28
N VAL A 627 9.86 29.73 -7.62
CA VAL A 627 8.47 29.50 -7.20
C VAL A 627 8.36 28.81 -5.84
N LYS A 628 7.37 29.16 -5.00
CA LYS A 628 6.96 28.38 -3.81
C LYS A 628 5.83 27.44 -4.21
N LEU A 629 5.94 26.14 -4.00
CA LEU A 629 4.78 25.25 -4.19
C LEU A 629 3.67 25.58 -3.18
N LEU A 630 2.42 25.58 -3.65
CA LEU A 630 1.25 25.60 -2.76
C LEU A 630 0.98 24.18 -2.21
N PRO A 631 0.24 24.03 -1.10
CA PRO A 631 -0.15 22.72 -0.56
C PRO A 631 -0.80 21.82 -1.61
N ASP A 632 -0.68 20.50 -1.44
CA ASP A 632 -1.19 19.46 -2.35
C ASP A 632 -0.70 19.51 -3.83
N HIS A 633 0.26 20.38 -4.14
CA HIS A 633 0.80 20.56 -5.48
C HIS A 633 2.27 20.15 -5.57
N ASN A 634 2.63 19.52 -6.69
CA ASN A 634 3.93 18.87 -6.85
C ASN A 634 4.63 19.34 -8.12
N LEU A 635 5.97 19.43 -8.07
CA LEU A 635 6.77 20.14 -9.07
C LEU A 635 6.62 19.48 -10.44
N GLN A 636 6.67 18.15 -10.47
CA GLN A 636 6.55 17.36 -11.67
C GLN A 636 5.22 17.56 -12.42
N LYS A 637 4.06 17.51 -11.74
CA LYS A 637 2.74 17.71 -12.37
C LYS A 637 2.62 19.14 -12.90
N THR A 638 3.03 20.12 -12.11
CA THR A 638 2.94 21.54 -12.45
C THR A 638 3.80 21.89 -13.68
N LEU A 639 5.06 21.45 -13.69
CA LEU A 639 5.94 21.62 -14.85
C LEU A 639 5.52 20.76 -16.04
N HIS A 640 4.94 19.58 -15.84
CA HIS A 640 4.40 18.77 -16.94
C HIS A 640 3.22 19.49 -17.63
N SER A 641 2.27 20.03 -16.88
CA SER A 641 1.17 20.83 -17.43
C SER A 641 1.68 22.05 -18.19
N CYS A 642 2.59 22.83 -17.59
CA CYS A 642 3.19 24.00 -18.22
C CYS A 642 3.96 23.65 -19.51
N LYS A 643 4.83 22.62 -19.47
CA LYS A 643 5.61 22.17 -20.62
C LYS A 643 4.72 21.55 -21.71
N SER A 644 3.66 20.83 -21.35
CA SER A 644 2.74 20.21 -22.31
C SER A 644 1.95 21.28 -23.09
N PHE A 645 1.31 22.20 -22.37
CA PHE A 645 0.56 23.31 -22.97
C PHE A 645 1.43 24.17 -23.90
N THR A 646 2.58 24.63 -23.39
CA THR A 646 3.51 25.46 -24.16
C THR A 646 4.14 24.71 -25.35
N SER A 647 4.37 23.39 -25.25
CA SER A 647 4.83 22.59 -26.40
C SER A 647 3.81 22.59 -27.54
N HIS A 648 2.53 22.43 -27.22
CA HIS A 648 1.47 22.38 -28.24
C HIS A 648 1.35 23.73 -28.96
N GLN A 649 1.23 24.81 -28.19
CA GLN A 649 1.10 26.17 -28.72
C GLN A 649 2.35 26.63 -29.48
N ALA A 650 3.55 26.38 -28.95
CA ALA A 650 4.79 26.70 -29.64
C ALA A 650 4.96 25.94 -30.96
N ASN A 651 4.60 24.64 -30.98
CA ASN A 651 4.64 23.84 -32.21
C ASN A 651 3.67 24.38 -33.27
N LEU A 652 2.45 24.79 -32.88
CA LEU A 652 1.49 25.43 -33.79
C LEU A 652 2.04 26.76 -34.34
N ILE A 653 2.52 27.66 -33.48
CA ILE A 653 3.08 28.97 -33.89
C ILE A 653 4.27 28.82 -34.83
N LEU A 654 5.11 27.79 -34.63
CA LEU A 654 6.29 27.49 -35.43
C LEU A 654 6.01 26.59 -36.63
N GLY A 655 4.74 26.22 -36.90
CA GLY A 655 4.35 25.34 -38.00
C GLY A 655 4.97 23.94 -37.98
N ARG A 656 5.41 23.46 -36.80
CA ARG A 656 6.19 22.22 -36.64
C ARG A 656 5.44 21.16 -35.84
N LYS A 657 5.93 19.93 -35.90
CA LYS A 657 5.47 18.80 -35.07
C LYS A 657 6.68 18.13 -34.38
N GLY A 658 6.43 17.44 -33.28
CA GLY A 658 7.46 16.70 -32.52
C GLY A 658 7.77 17.30 -31.14
N ILE A 659 8.86 16.84 -30.54
CA ILE A 659 9.25 17.19 -29.17
C ILE A 659 9.80 18.63 -29.13
N PHE A 660 9.18 19.49 -28.31
CA PHE A 660 9.58 20.89 -28.13
C PHE A 660 10.52 21.06 -26.92
N TRP A 661 10.06 20.72 -25.71
CA TRP A 661 10.91 20.72 -24.51
C TRP A 661 11.70 19.42 -24.33
N SER A 662 12.89 19.53 -23.74
CA SER A 662 13.61 18.40 -23.19
C SER A 662 12.76 17.69 -22.13
N ARG A 663 12.82 16.35 -22.08
CA ARG A 663 11.99 15.54 -21.18
C ARG A 663 12.26 15.86 -19.71
N GLU A 664 13.53 15.99 -19.37
CA GLU A 664 14.00 16.37 -18.03
C GLU A 664 13.96 17.88 -17.84
N TYR A 665 14.06 18.32 -16.58
CA TYR A 665 14.34 19.68 -16.16
C TYR A 665 15.42 19.61 -15.07
N TYR A 666 15.87 20.76 -14.58
CA TYR A 666 16.70 20.88 -13.39
C TYR A 666 15.90 21.66 -12.36
N ASP A 667 16.02 21.31 -11.09
CA ASP A 667 15.53 22.10 -9.97
C ASP A 667 16.52 22.06 -8.81
N HIS A 668 16.39 23.05 -7.94
CA HIS A 668 17.13 23.21 -6.72
C HIS A 668 16.19 23.80 -5.67
N LEU A 669 15.96 23.04 -4.60
CA LEU A 669 15.32 23.53 -3.39
C LEU A 669 16.21 24.62 -2.76
N VAL A 670 15.64 25.82 -2.62
CA VAL A 670 16.22 26.96 -1.90
C VAL A 670 16.18 26.66 -0.40
N ARG A 671 17.34 26.73 0.26
CA ARG A 671 17.53 26.21 1.63
C ARG A 671 17.48 27.27 2.71
N ASP A 672 17.81 28.50 2.36
CA ASP A 672 17.91 29.63 3.26
C ASP A 672 17.59 30.94 2.52
N GLU A 673 17.44 32.02 3.29
CA GLU A 673 17.05 33.34 2.79
C GLU A 673 18.15 34.00 1.94
N GLU A 674 19.43 33.79 2.25
CA GLU A 674 20.54 34.31 1.44
C GLU A 674 20.56 33.64 0.06
N GLU A 675 20.33 32.33 0.02
CA GLU A 675 20.16 31.56 -1.21
C GLU A 675 18.94 32.02 -2.02
N PHE A 676 17.82 32.33 -1.36
CA PHE A 676 16.63 32.87 -2.02
C PHE A 676 16.93 34.15 -2.79
N TYR A 677 17.49 35.17 -2.13
CA TYR A 677 17.87 36.42 -2.80
C TYR A 677 18.92 36.18 -3.89
N ARG A 678 19.87 35.26 -3.67
CA ARG A 678 20.89 34.88 -4.66
C ARG A 678 20.28 34.27 -5.92
N VAL A 679 19.32 33.35 -5.83
CA VAL A 679 18.68 32.76 -7.01
C VAL A 679 17.70 33.70 -7.70
N VAL A 680 16.96 34.54 -6.97
CA VAL A 680 16.11 35.60 -7.56
C VAL A 680 16.97 36.58 -8.36
N ARG A 681 18.09 37.05 -7.77
CA ARG A 681 19.07 37.92 -8.44
C ARG A 681 19.76 37.22 -9.62
N TYR A 682 20.01 35.92 -9.55
CA TYR A 682 20.53 35.13 -10.68
C TYR A 682 19.54 35.15 -11.85
N VAL A 683 18.27 34.83 -11.61
CA VAL A 683 17.21 34.81 -12.65
C VAL A 683 17.05 36.19 -13.29
N ALA A 684 17.02 37.26 -12.50
CA ALA A 684 16.91 38.64 -12.99
C ALA A 684 18.09 39.06 -13.90
N ASN A 685 19.31 38.59 -13.61
CA ASN A 685 20.51 38.99 -14.34
C ASN A 685 20.90 38.06 -15.50
N ASN A 686 20.20 36.94 -15.72
CA ASN A 686 20.55 36.01 -16.79
C ASN A 686 20.48 36.61 -18.21
N PRO A 687 19.48 37.44 -18.58
CA PRO A 687 19.47 38.10 -19.88
C PRO A 687 20.72 38.97 -20.09
N LYS A 688 21.13 39.74 -19.08
CA LYS A 688 22.34 40.57 -19.11
C LYS A 688 23.62 39.72 -19.24
N LYS A 689 23.72 38.62 -18.47
CA LYS A 689 24.83 37.64 -18.54
C LYS A 689 24.96 37.00 -19.93
N ALA A 690 23.86 36.80 -20.64
CA ALA A 690 23.81 36.25 -22.00
C ALA A 690 23.90 37.34 -23.10
N ASN A 691 24.23 38.59 -22.76
CA ASN A 691 24.30 39.74 -23.68
C ASN A 691 22.98 40.04 -24.44
N LEU A 692 21.83 39.69 -23.86
CA LEU A 692 20.52 40.01 -24.42
C LEU A 692 20.13 41.44 -24.01
N LYS A 693 20.24 42.37 -24.96
CA LYS A 693 19.77 43.75 -24.79
C LYS A 693 18.24 43.81 -24.87
N ASP A 694 17.64 44.69 -24.07
CA ASP A 694 16.21 45.04 -24.10
C ASP A 694 15.26 43.84 -24.01
N TRP A 695 15.69 42.81 -23.29
CA TRP A 695 15.01 41.51 -23.22
C TRP A 695 13.79 41.55 -22.29
N LYS A 696 12.62 41.84 -22.85
CA LYS A 696 11.34 42.00 -22.12
C LYS A 696 10.79 40.73 -21.44
N TRP A 697 11.32 39.54 -21.74
CA TRP A 697 10.79 38.27 -21.25
C TRP A 697 11.39 37.84 -19.90
N CYS A 698 11.44 38.78 -18.94
CA CYS A 698 11.85 38.54 -17.57
C CYS A 698 11.00 39.35 -16.57
N TRP A 699 10.84 38.83 -15.35
CA TRP A 699 10.08 39.49 -14.28
C TRP A 699 10.54 39.03 -12.90
N VAL A 700 10.40 39.91 -11.91
CA VAL A 700 10.62 39.66 -10.48
C VAL A 700 9.48 40.35 -9.72
N ASP A 701 8.97 39.72 -8.68
CA ASP A 701 7.96 40.32 -7.78
C ASP A 701 8.55 41.57 -7.10
N GLU A 702 7.81 42.68 -7.17
CA GLU A 702 8.25 44.02 -6.75
C GLU A 702 8.73 44.05 -5.28
N LYS A 703 8.17 43.19 -4.42
CA LYS A 703 8.55 43.08 -3.00
C LYS A 703 9.98 42.58 -2.76
N TRP A 704 10.60 41.96 -3.77
CA TRP A 704 11.94 41.36 -3.68
C TRP A 704 12.90 41.92 -4.74
N GLY A 705 12.45 42.93 -5.49
CA GLY A 705 13.19 43.57 -6.57
C GLY A 705 14.00 44.82 -6.15
N GLN A 706 13.73 45.38 -4.96
CA GLN A 706 14.40 46.58 -4.44
C GLN A 706 14.85 46.35 -2.98
N ASP A 707 16.01 46.90 -2.64
CA ASP A 707 16.64 46.98 -1.31
C ASP A 707 16.95 45.67 -0.54
N ALA A 708 18.19 45.18 -0.74
CA ALA A 708 18.86 44.29 0.21
C ALA A 708 20.03 45.06 0.89
N PRO A 709 19.92 45.45 2.17
CA PRO A 709 20.96 46.21 2.87
C PRO A 709 22.26 45.43 3.11
N ASN A 710 23.33 46.18 3.34
CA ASN A 710 24.69 45.68 3.51
C ASN A 710 25.14 45.79 4.99
N THR A 711 25.85 44.78 5.50
CA THR A 711 26.77 44.81 6.68
C THR A 711 26.30 45.18 8.11
N ALA A 712 26.66 44.29 9.06
CA ALA A 712 27.35 44.53 10.36
C ALA A 712 26.60 44.80 11.71
N SER A 713 27.10 44.08 12.73
CA SER A 713 27.34 44.44 14.16
C SER A 713 26.24 44.57 15.24
N GLY A 714 26.35 43.71 16.28
CA GLY A 714 26.00 43.95 17.71
C GLY A 714 24.51 43.89 18.11
N THR A 715 24.09 43.84 19.40
CA THR A 715 24.70 43.43 20.70
C THR A 715 23.54 43.23 21.72
N LEU A 716 23.70 42.28 22.68
CA LEU A 716 22.97 42.02 23.96
C LEU A 716 21.74 42.87 24.39
N ALA A 717 20.71 42.21 24.98
CA ALA A 717 20.28 42.42 26.39
C ALA A 717 19.15 41.46 26.85
N LEU A 718 18.93 41.37 28.18
CA LEU A 718 18.09 40.41 28.94
C LEU A 718 16.75 40.99 29.43
N GLN A 719 15.87 40.09 29.93
CA GLN A 719 14.98 40.18 31.14
C GLN A 719 13.51 39.73 30.88
N ASN A 720 12.71 39.24 31.86
CA ASN A 720 12.92 38.32 33.00
C ASN A 720 11.55 37.94 33.63
N GLY A 721 11.46 36.83 34.39
CA GLY A 721 10.28 36.41 35.18
C GLY A 721 9.22 35.59 34.40
N GLY A 722 8.54 34.55 34.92
CA GLY A 722 8.26 34.12 36.32
C GLY A 722 6.74 34.23 36.58
N GLN A 723 6.00 33.33 37.24
CA GLN A 723 6.31 32.09 37.99
C GLN A 723 5.06 31.17 38.07
N ASP A 724 5.29 29.86 38.23
CA ASP A 724 4.57 28.86 39.05
C ASP A 724 3.06 28.48 38.89
N ALA A 725 2.80 27.21 39.20
CA ALA A 725 1.52 26.47 39.22
C ALA A 725 1.09 26.21 40.70
N PRO A 726 0.33 25.16 41.16
CA PRO A 726 -0.41 24.04 40.51
C PRO A 726 -1.81 23.68 41.15
N ASN A 727 -2.43 22.55 40.72
CA ASN A 727 -3.28 21.52 41.43
C ASN A 727 -4.17 21.88 42.67
N THR A 728 -5.30 21.20 43.02
CA THR A 728 -5.67 19.77 42.94
C THR A 728 -7.17 19.49 43.25
N ALA A 729 -7.72 18.36 42.74
CA ALA A 729 -8.66 17.35 43.32
C ALA A 729 -9.96 17.66 44.14
N SER A 730 -11.08 17.06 43.67
CA SER A 730 -12.06 16.14 44.34
C SER A 730 -12.88 16.52 45.60
N GLU A 731 -14.23 16.39 45.57
CA GLU A 731 -15.02 15.34 46.30
C GLU A 731 -16.58 15.43 46.13
N THR A 732 -17.35 14.62 46.87
CA THR A 732 -18.66 14.01 46.52
C THR A 732 -19.80 14.37 47.50
N LEU A 733 -21.10 14.26 47.12
CA LEU A 733 -22.20 13.79 48.01
C LEU A 733 -23.52 13.42 47.25
N ALA A 734 -24.61 13.03 47.94
CA ALA A 734 -25.52 11.97 47.44
C ALA A 734 -27.00 11.96 47.97
N LEU A 735 -27.93 11.37 47.17
CA LEU A 735 -29.22 10.67 47.56
C LEU A 735 -30.46 11.49 48.02
N PRO A 736 -31.72 10.92 48.18
CA PRO A 736 -32.14 9.49 48.29
C PRO A 736 -33.50 8.99 47.67
N GLY A 737 -33.75 7.67 47.76
CA GLY A 737 -35.09 6.99 47.82
C GLY A 737 -35.62 6.35 46.51
N GLY A 738 -36.26 5.17 46.45
CA GLY A 738 -36.64 4.13 47.44
C GLY A 738 -37.05 2.80 46.74
N ARG A 739 -37.31 1.70 47.47
CA ARG A 739 -37.51 0.32 46.94
C ARG A 739 -38.91 -0.28 47.22
N ASP A 740 -39.11 -1.53 46.75
CA ASP A 740 -40.05 -2.59 47.19
C ASP A 740 -41.42 -2.67 46.47
N ALA A 741 -41.99 -3.84 46.13
CA ALA A 741 -41.52 -5.24 46.23
C ALA A 741 -42.35 -6.26 45.38
N LEU A 742 -41.87 -7.52 45.42
CA LEU A 742 -42.60 -8.81 45.33
C LEU A 742 -42.84 -9.54 43.98
N GLU A 743 -42.37 -10.79 43.97
CA GLU A 743 -42.76 -11.93 43.15
C GLU A 743 -44.28 -12.20 43.31
N THR A 744 -45.03 -12.78 42.36
CA THR A 744 -44.92 -14.18 41.91
C THR A 744 -45.85 -14.47 40.71
N ALA A 745 -45.64 -15.63 40.08
CA ALA A 745 -46.54 -16.32 39.14
C ALA A 745 -46.80 -15.67 37.76
N SER A 746 -46.20 -16.23 36.71
CA SER A 746 -46.84 -17.39 36.05
C SER A 746 -45.85 -18.06 35.10
N GLU A 747 -45.84 -19.40 35.09
CA GLU A 747 -45.27 -20.14 33.98
C GLU A 747 -46.05 -19.83 32.71
N THR A 748 -45.36 -19.51 31.62
CA THR A 748 -45.90 -19.51 30.26
C THR A 748 -44.72 -19.82 29.35
N LEU A 749 -44.86 -20.80 28.46
CA LEU A 749 -43.75 -21.26 27.62
C LEU A 749 -43.19 -20.11 26.77
N ALA A 750 -42.02 -19.61 27.16
CA ALA A 750 -41.24 -18.71 26.33
C ALA A 750 -40.74 -19.50 25.12
N VAL A 751 -41.39 -19.31 23.97
CA VAL A 751 -40.94 -19.89 22.69
C VAL A 751 -39.55 -19.35 22.40
N GLN A 752 -38.54 -20.20 22.58
CA GLN A 752 -37.15 -19.89 22.25
C GLN A 752 -37.06 -19.56 20.76
N GLY A 753 -36.50 -18.39 20.43
CA GLY A 753 -36.25 -18.00 19.04
C GLY A 753 -35.26 -18.95 18.37
N THR A 754 -35.32 -19.05 17.04
CA THR A 754 -34.44 -19.91 16.26
C THR A 754 -33.53 -19.08 15.35
N PHE A 755 -32.37 -19.58 14.96
CA PHE A 755 -31.44 -18.85 14.05
C PHE A 755 -30.88 -19.78 12.98
N GLY A 756 -30.65 -19.26 11.77
CA GLY A 756 -30.17 -20.06 10.63
C GLY A 756 -28.79 -19.63 10.11
N PRO A 757 -28.25 -20.35 9.10
CA PRO A 757 -26.97 -20.01 8.47
C PRO A 757 -26.91 -18.58 7.96
N GLU A 758 -28.01 -18.06 7.42
CA GLU A 758 -28.07 -16.68 6.94
C GLU A 758 -28.01 -15.67 8.08
N ASP A 759 -28.62 -15.94 9.25
CA ASP A 759 -28.49 -15.05 10.42
C ASP A 759 -27.03 -14.97 10.89
N ILE A 760 -26.36 -16.12 11.02
CA ILE A 760 -24.93 -16.21 11.37
C ILE A 760 -24.07 -15.44 10.36
N PHE A 761 -24.35 -15.62 9.06
CA PHE A 761 -23.64 -14.94 7.98
C PHE A 761 -23.79 -13.42 8.09
N HIS A 762 -25.00 -12.91 8.29
CA HIS A 762 -25.24 -11.47 8.47
C HIS A 762 -24.58 -10.94 9.75
N TYR A 763 -24.65 -11.67 10.87
CA TYR A 763 -23.97 -11.30 12.12
C TYR A 763 -22.45 -11.16 11.92
N ILE A 764 -21.81 -12.16 11.31
CA ILE A 764 -20.37 -12.11 10.98
C ILE A 764 -20.08 -10.94 10.05
N TYR A 765 -20.94 -10.69 9.06
CA TYR A 765 -20.79 -9.59 8.12
C TYR A 765 -20.91 -8.21 8.79
N ALA A 766 -21.77 -8.04 9.78
CA ALA A 766 -21.86 -6.81 10.57
C ALA A 766 -20.62 -6.64 11.45
N VAL A 767 -20.26 -7.66 12.23
CA VAL A 767 -19.12 -7.59 13.17
C VAL A 767 -17.80 -7.28 12.45
N PHE A 768 -17.54 -7.87 11.29
CA PHE A 768 -16.32 -7.58 10.53
C PHE A 768 -16.38 -6.25 9.73
N HIS A 769 -17.55 -5.61 9.61
CA HIS A 769 -17.68 -4.23 9.11
C HIS A 769 -17.47 -3.18 10.19
N SER A 770 -17.69 -3.49 11.48
CA SER A 770 -17.44 -2.59 12.62
C SER A 770 -16.06 -1.88 12.52
N PRO A 771 -16.02 -0.53 12.43
CA PRO A 771 -14.79 0.25 12.58
C PRO A 771 -14.07 -0.03 13.92
N THR A 772 -14.81 -0.11 15.02
CA THR A 772 -14.21 -0.36 16.35
C THR A 772 -13.58 -1.75 16.46
N TYR A 773 -14.20 -2.81 15.93
CA TYR A 773 -13.59 -4.15 15.82
C TYR A 773 -12.26 -4.11 15.05
N ARG A 774 -12.28 -3.52 13.85
CA ARG A 774 -11.12 -3.48 12.96
C ARG A 774 -9.94 -2.71 13.55
N SER A 775 -10.21 -1.57 14.19
CA SER A 775 -9.18 -0.78 14.88
C SER A 775 -8.66 -1.46 16.15
N ARG A 776 -9.54 -2.06 16.97
CA ARG A 776 -9.18 -2.76 18.21
C ARG A 776 -8.27 -3.97 17.97
N TYR A 777 -8.59 -4.80 16.97
CA TYR A 777 -7.85 -6.03 16.68
C TYR A 777 -6.91 -5.91 15.47
N ALA A 778 -6.60 -4.67 15.05
CA ALA A 778 -5.78 -4.37 13.87
C ALA A 778 -4.47 -5.15 13.86
N GLU A 779 -3.79 -5.31 15.01
CA GLU A 779 -2.53 -6.07 15.14
C GLU A 779 -2.66 -7.58 14.87
N PHE A 780 -3.82 -8.18 15.11
CA PHE A 780 -4.03 -9.61 14.94
C PHE A 780 -4.56 -9.95 13.54
N LEU A 781 -5.39 -9.06 12.98
CA LEU A 781 -5.83 -9.08 11.59
C LEU A 781 -4.66 -8.96 10.58
N LYS A 782 -3.43 -8.68 11.05
CA LYS A 782 -2.21 -8.65 10.22
C LYS A 782 -1.65 -10.00 9.82
N ILE A 783 -1.89 -11.03 10.62
CA ILE A 783 -1.12 -12.28 10.53
C ILE A 783 -1.96 -13.52 10.21
N ASP A 784 -3.25 -13.48 10.51
CA ASP A 784 -4.14 -14.64 10.49
C ASP A 784 -5.57 -14.19 10.15
N PHE A 785 -6.45 -15.16 9.92
CA PHE A 785 -7.87 -14.92 9.67
C PHE A 785 -8.58 -14.21 10.85
N PRO A 786 -9.63 -13.42 10.57
CA PRO A 786 -10.41 -12.74 11.60
C PRO A 786 -11.09 -13.74 12.54
N ARG A 787 -11.36 -13.32 13.77
CA ARG A 787 -12.04 -14.12 14.79
C ARG A 787 -13.40 -13.53 15.16
N VAL A 788 -14.43 -14.37 15.12
CA VAL A 788 -15.84 -14.05 15.39
C VAL A 788 -16.08 -14.03 16.91
N PRO A 789 -16.29 -12.85 17.53
CA PRO A 789 -16.81 -12.75 18.89
C PRO A 789 -18.25 -13.26 18.92
N LEU A 790 -18.68 -13.87 20.02
CA LEU A 790 -20.05 -14.37 20.20
C LEU A 790 -20.73 -13.58 21.31
N THR A 791 -21.90 -12.99 21.02
CA THR A 791 -22.76 -12.36 22.04
C THR A 791 -23.70 -13.37 22.69
N SER A 792 -24.01 -13.18 23.97
CA SER A 792 -25.14 -13.81 24.65
C SER A 792 -26.44 -12.99 24.57
N ASN A 793 -26.36 -11.74 24.10
CA ASN A 793 -27.49 -10.85 24.00
C ASN A 793 -28.27 -11.05 22.68
N GLN A 794 -29.45 -11.66 22.77
CA GLN A 794 -30.33 -11.92 21.61
C GLN A 794 -30.73 -10.65 20.86
N THR A 795 -30.95 -9.52 21.55
CA THR A 795 -31.33 -8.24 20.93
C THR A 795 -30.17 -7.65 20.11
N LEU A 796 -28.95 -7.68 20.65
CA LEU A 796 -27.74 -7.28 19.93
C LEU A 796 -27.51 -8.19 18.72
N PHE A 797 -27.60 -9.51 18.89
CA PHE A 797 -27.50 -10.48 17.80
C PHE A 797 -28.47 -10.14 16.66
N ARG A 798 -29.76 -9.99 16.95
CA ARG A 798 -30.77 -9.66 15.92
C ARG A 798 -30.56 -8.30 15.27
N THR A 799 -30.13 -7.30 16.04
CA THR A 799 -29.80 -5.97 15.51
C THR A 799 -28.63 -6.06 14.52
N LEU A 800 -27.56 -6.77 14.87
CA LEU A 800 -26.41 -7.00 14.00
C LEU A 800 -26.76 -7.88 12.78
N CYS A 801 -27.64 -8.88 12.91
CA CYS A 801 -28.18 -9.61 11.75
C CYS A 801 -28.95 -8.69 10.79
N GLY A 802 -29.74 -7.75 11.31
CA GLY A 802 -30.48 -6.77 10.51
C GLY A 802 -29.55 -5.85 9.72
N LEU A 803 -28.62 -5.19 10.41
CA LEU A 803 -27.62 -4.29 9.80
C LEU A 803 -26.69 -5.04 8.83
N GLY A 804 -26.26 -6.25 9.20
CA GLY A 804 -25.47 -7.13 8.36
C GLY A 804 -26.19 -7.56 7.08
N LYS A 805 -27.51 -7.82 7.16
CA LYS A 805 -28.34 -8.07 5.98
C LYS A 805 -28.44 -6.83 5.08
N GLU A 806 -28.62 -5.65 5.65
CA GLU A 806 -28.68 -4.41 4.87
C GLU A 806 -27.38 -4.20 4.08
N LEU A 807 -26.23 -4.41 4.71
CA LEU A 807 -24.92 -4.41 4.03
C LEU A 807 -24.79 -5.48 2.95
N VAL A 808 -25.27 -6.70 3.18
CA VAL A 808 -25.25 -7.77 2.16
C VAL A 808 -26.12 -7.39 0.96
N ASP A 809 -27.35 -6.95 1.18
CA ASP A 809 -28.28 -6.56 0.11
C ASP A 809 -27.71 -5.43 -0.76
N LEU A 810 -27.03 -4.45 -0.15
CA LEU A 810 -26.33 -3.36 -0.83
C LEU A 810 -25.09 -3.86 -1.60
N HIS A 811 -24.26 -4.70 -0.98
CA HIS A 811 -23.01 -5.18 -1.59
C HIS A 811 -23.25 -6.21 -2.72
N LEU A 812 -24.40 -6.90 -2.71
CA LEU A 812 -24.87 -7.75 -3.81
C LEU A 812 -25.56 -6.96 -4.93
N MET A 813 -25.85 -5.67 -4.73
CA MET A 813 -26.72 -4.85 -5.60
C MET A 813 -28.16 -5.42 -5.74
N GLU A 814 -28.64 -6.11 -4.70
CA GLU A 814 -30.06 -6.54 -4.59
C GLU A 814 -30.95 -5.43 -4.04
N LYS A 815 -30.35 -4.49 -3.30
CA LYS A 815 -30.94 -3.19 -2.96
C LYS A 815 -30.00 -2.07 -3.40
N HIS A 816 -30.60 -0.90 -3.60
CA HIS A 816 -29.87 0.35 -3.78
C HIS A 816 -30.31 1.29 -2.66
N GLY A 817 -29.37 2.13 -2.19
CA GLY A 817 -29.71 3.21 -1.26
C GLY A 817 -30.44 4.35 -1.98
N PRO A 818 -30.57 5.53 -1.35
CA PRO A 818 -31.15 6.69 -2.02
C PRO A 818 -30.38 7.11 -3.28
N ASP A 819 -31.06 7.73 -4.24
CA ASP A 819 -30.46 8.28 -5.46
C ASP A 819 -29.63 9.55 -5.14
N LEU A 820 -28.43 9.34 -4.59
CA LEU A 820 -27.55 10.41 -4.16
C LEU A 820 -26.84 11.09 -5.34
N ALA A 821 -26.27 10.30 -6.24
CA ALA A 821 -25.44 10.82 -7.32
C ALA A 821 -26.27 11.11 -8.58
N GLY A 822 -26.31 12.36 -9.02
CA GLY A 822 -26.89 12.72 -10.31
C GLY A 822 -25.86 12.67 -11.44
N TYR A 823 -26.28 12.39 -12.67
CA TYR A 823 -25.45 12.51 -13.89
C TYR A 823 -26.06 13.57 -14.83
N PRO A 824 -25.85 14.89 -14.57
CA PRO A 824 -26.68 15.95 -15.13
C PRO A 824 -26.24 16.48 -16.50
N VAL A 825 -25.13 15.98 -17.08
CA VAL A 825 -24.57 16.49 -18.33
C VAL A 825 -24.52 15.37 -19.38
N ASP A 826 -25.36 15.52 -20.41
CA ASP A 826 -25.38 14.64 -21.58
C ASP A 826 -24.15 14.89 -22.51
N GLY A 827 -23.79 13.92 -23.36
CA GLY A 827 -22.59 14.05 -24.20
C GLY A 827 -22.03 12.74 -24.77
N SER A 828 -20.70 12.59 -24.79
CA SER A 828 -20.06 11.40 -25.39
C SER A 828 -20.13 10.15 -24.51
N HIS A 829 -20.36 10.34 -23.21
CA HIS A 829 -20.24 9.37 -22.11
C HIS A 829 -18.90 8.60 -22.10
N GLN A 830 -17.88 9.09 -22.81
CA GLN A 830 -16.60 8.41 -22.91
C GLN A 830 -15.76 8.71 -21.67
N VAL A 831 -15.25 7.65 -21.04
CA VAL A 831 -14.34 7.77 -19.90
C VAL A 831 -12.92 8.04 -20.39
N GLU A 832 -12.47 9.27 -20.26
CA GLU A 832 -11.15 9.70 -20.73
C GLU A 832 -10.17 9.88 -19.57
N LYS A 833 -10.61 10.59 -18.53
CA LYS A 833 -9.79 11.01 -17.40
C LYS A 833 -10.66 11.21 -16.16
N VAL A 834 -10.65 10.20 -15.29
CA VAL A 834 -11.31 10.27 -13.99
C VAL A 834 -10.62 11.34 -13.12
N ARG A 835 -11.39 12.30 -12.61
CA ARG A 835 -10.95 13.29 -11.61
C ARG A 835 -12.08 13.56 -10.62
N TYR A 836 -11.76 13.72 -9.35
CA TYR A 836 -12.70 14.24 -8.36
C TYR A 836 -12.57 15.76 -8.26
N SER A 837 -13.58 16.41 -7.71
CA SER A 837 -13.58 17.82 -7.34
C SER A 837 -14.39 17.93 -6.06
N GLU A 838 -13.75 18.43 -5.00
CA GLU A 838 -14.35 18.60 -3.69
C GLU A 838 -15.66 19.42 -3.74
N PRO A 839 -16.56 19.25 -2.76
CA PRO A 839 -17.72 20.11 -2.60
C PRO A 839 -17.30 21.59 -2.52
N GLY A 840 -17.93 22.45 -3.32
CA GLY A 840 -17.76 23.90 -3.23
C GLY A 840 -18.59 24.50 -2.09
N LYS A 841 -18.29 25.73 -1.65
CA LYS A 841 -19.02 26.44 -0.57
C LYS A 841 -20.55 26.51 -0.70
N CYS A 842 -21.09 26.28 -1.90
CA CYS A 842 -22.52 26.32 -2.22
C CYS A 842 -23.03 24.97 -2.79
N SER A 843 -22.34 23.85 -2.55
CA SER A 843 -22.72 22.53 -3.06
C SER A 843 -22.54 21.47 -1.98
N ALA A 844 -23.58 20.66 -1.73
CA ALA A 844 -23.58 19.67 -0.65
C ALA A 844 -22.66 18.45 -0.90
N GLY A 845 -22.21 18.24 -2.15
CA GLY A 845 -21.33 17.12 -2.50
C GLY A 845 -20.44 17.43 -3.69
N GLY A 846 -19.36 16.66 -3.83
CA GLY A 846 -18.36 16.81 -4.88
C GLY A 846 -18.77 16.22 -6.22
N ARG A 847 -17.84 16.24 -7.19
CA ARG A 847 -18.08 15.81 -8.57
C ARG A 847 -17.00 14.83 -9.05
N VAL A 848 -17.41 13.63 -9.45
CA VAL A 848 -16.55 12.65 -10.13
C VAL A 848 -16.72 12.79 -11.63
N TRP A 849 -15.76 13.46 -12.27
CA TRP A 849 -15.75 13.65 -13.72
C TRP A 849 -15.19 12.42 -14.43
N ILE A 850 -15.77 12.09 -15.59
CA ILE A 850 -15.27 11.01 -16.46
C ILE A 850 -14.44 11.54 -17.63
N ASN A 851 -14.72 12.78 -18.05
CA ASN A 851 -14.02 13.55 -19.08
C ASN A 851 -14.06 15.04 -18.68
N ASP A 852 -13.73 15.97 -19.58
CA ASP A 852 -13.69 17.40 -19.22
C ASP A 852 -15.08 18.05 -19.06
N ALA A 853 -16.16 17.45 -19.61
CA ALA A 853 -17.52 18.00 -19.59
C ALA A 853 -18.49 17.26 -18.63
N GLN A 854 -18.41 15.93 -18.56
CA GLN A 854 -19.42 15.09 -17.90
C GLN A 854 -18.93 14.54 -16.55
N TYR A 855 -19.84 14.50 -15.57
CA TYR A 855 -19.54 14.09 -14.19
C TYR A 855 -20.76 13.49 -13.48
N PHE A 856 -20.48 12.63 -12.50
CA PHE A 856 -21.42 12.26 -11.44
C PHE A 856 -21.30 13.29 -10.31
N GLY A 857 -22.39 14.00 -10.01
CA GLY A 857 -22.44 15.01 -8.95
C GLY A 857 -22.86 14.43 -7.61
N ASN A 858 -22.77 15.24 -6.55
CA ASN A 858 -23.20 14.91 -5.19
C ASN A 858 -22.53 13.66 -4.59
N VAL A 859 -21.24 13.46 -4.90
CA VAL A 859 -20.43 12.38 -4.32
C VAL A 859 -19.62 12.96 -3.16
N SER A 860 -19.78 12.45 -1.93
CA SER A 860 -19.05 12.96 -0.76
C SER A 860 -17.55 12.57 -0.80
N PRO A 861 -16.67 13.28 -0.09
CA PRO A 861 -15.24 12.94 -0.03
C PRO A 861 -15.00 11.56 0.59
N GLU A 862 -15.79 11.19 1.60
CA GLU A 862 -15.72 9.89 2.29
C GLU A 862 -16.10 8.74 1.36
N VAL A 863 -17.13 8.91 0.52
CA VAL A 863 -17.51 7.92 -0.50
C VAL A 863 -16.47 7.85 -1.62
N TRP A 864 -15.94 8.99 -2.05
CA TRP A 864 -14.90 9.02 -3.09
C TRP A 864 -13.61 8.33 -2.63
N GLU A 865 -13.15 8.59 -1.41
CA GLU A 865 -11.97 7.96 -0.81
C GLU A 865 -12.26 6.59 -0.15
N PHE A 866 -13.48 6.06 -0.25
CA PHE A 866 -13.78 4.72 0.27
C PHE A 866 -13.00 3.64 -0.49
N HIS A 867 -12.20 2.89 0.25
CA HIS A 867 -11.40 1.78 -0.26
C HIS A 867 -12.07 0.46 0.10
N ILE A 868 -11.98 -0.54 -0.80
CA ILE A 868 -12.21 -1.95 -0.48
C ILE A 868 -10.91 -2.69 -0.78
N GLY A 869 -10.21 -3.12 0.28
CA GLY A 869 -8.83 -3.58 0.18
C GLY A 869 -7.90 -2.48 -0.35
N GLY A 870 -7.09 -2.82 -1.36
CA GLY A 870 -6.18 -1.89 -2.03
C GLY A 870 -6.81 -1.04 -3.16
N TYR A 871 -8.14 -0.98 -3.25
CA TYR A 871 -8.84 -0.29 -4.33
C TYR A 871 -9.83 0.76 -3.82
N GLN A 872 -9.55 2.04 -4.08
CA GLN A 872 -10.52 3.13 -4.02
C GLN A 872 -11.66 2.84 -5.02
N VAL A 873 -12.86 2.53 -4.55
CA VAL A 873 -13.88 1.83 -5.34
C VAL A 873 -14.36 2.67 -6.52
N CYS A 874 -14.86 3.89 -6.24
CA CYS A 874 -15.32 4.86 -7.23
C CYS A 874 -14.27 5.17 -8.30
N GLN A 875 -13.02 5.43 -7.89
CA GLN A 875 -11.92 5.67 -8.83
C GLN A 875 -11.63 4.43 -9.70
N LYS A 876 -11.53 3.25 -9.07
CA LYS A 876 -11.08 2.01 -9.71
C LYS A 876 -12.06 1.53 -10.78
N TRP A 877 -13.36 1.62 -10.52
CA TRP A 877 -14.40 1.17 -11.44
C TRP A 877 -14.39 1.95 -12.76
N LEU A 878 -14.32 3.28 -12.70
CA LEU A 878 -14.23 4.15 -13.87
C LEU A 878 -12.87 4.01 -14.58
N LYS A 879 -11.78 3.91 -13.82
CA LYS A 879 -10.41 3.78 -14.37
C LYS A 879 -10.23 2.56 -15.26
N ASP A 880 -10.90 1.44 -14.94
CA ASP A 880 -10.88 0.23 -15.76
C ASP A 880 -11.77 0.32 -17.01
N ARG A 881 -12.69 1.29 -17.05
CA ARG A 881 -13.51 1.64 -18.23
C ARG A 881 -12.91 2.73 -19.11
N LYS A 882 -11.69 3.21 -18.82
CA LYS A 882 -11.02 4.23 -19.64
C LYS A 882 -10.95 3.84 -21.12
N GLY A 883 -11.46 4.72 -21.98
CA GLY A 883 -11.60 4.55 -23.43
C GLY A 883 -12.97 4.03 -23.88
N ARG A 884 -13.80 3.52 -22.96
CA ARG A 884 -15.16 3.07 -23.24
C ARG A 884 -16.17 4.22 -23.08
N THR A 885 -17.26 4.13 -23.84
CA THR A 885 -18.50 4.87 -23.61
C THR A 885 -19.33 4.12 -22.58
N LEU A 886 -19.84 4.82 -21.55
CA LEU A 886 -20.73 4.26 -20.55
C LEU A 886 -22.16 4.13 -21.12
N SER A 887 -22.74 2.93 -21.07
CA SER A 887 -24.18 2.76 -21.31
C SER A 887 -25.02 3.44 -20.23
N TYR A 888 -26.34 3.49 -20.42
CA TYR A 888 -27.28 3.88 -19.36
C TYR A 888 -27.09 2.99 -18.12
N ASP A 889 -27.00 1.67 -18.31
CA ASP A 889 -26.78 0.71 -17.21
C ASP A 889 -25.43 0.93 -16.50
N ASP A 890 -24.35 1.23 -17.22
CA ASP A 890 -23.06 1.60 -16.60
C ASP A 890 -23.20 2.88 -15.75
N GLN A 891 -23.96 3.88 -16.21
CA GLN A 891 -24.18 5.14 -15.48
C GLN A 891 -25.00 4.88 -14.21
N THR A 892 -26.13 4.20 -14.34
CA THR A 892 -27.01 3.81 -13.23
C THR A 892 -26.27 2.93 -12.20
N HIS A 893 -25.54 1.92 -12.66
CA HIS A 893 -24.74 1.05 -11.78
C HIS A 893 -23.67 1.86 -11.00
N TYR A 894 -23.05 2.86 -11.63
CA TYR A 894 -22.11 3.72 -10.92
C TYR A 894 -22.78 4.62 -9.86
N GLN A 895 -24.00 5.12 -10.13
CA GLN A 895 -24.79 5.85 -9.14
C GLN A 895 -25.17 4.94 -7.96
N TYR A 896 -25.52 3.69 -8.23
CA TYR A 896 -25.76 2.68 -7.19
C TYR A 896 -24.50 2.32 -6.38
N ILE A 897 -23.30 2.32 -6.99
CA ILE A 897 -22.04 2.18 -6.24
C ILE A 897 -21.88 3.34 -5.25
N VAL A 898 -22.05 4.59 -5.69
CA VAL A 898 -21.94 5.75 -4.79
C VAL A 898 -22.96 5.66 -3.64
N SER A 899 -24.19 5.27 -3.95
CA SER A 899 -25.26 5.10 -2.97
C SER A 899 -24.96 3.98 -1.97
N ALA A 900 -24.58 2.79 -2.44
CA ALA A 900 -24.23 1.65 -1.60
C ALA A 900 -23.06 1.97 -0.65
N LEU A 901 -22.03 2.68 -1.12
CA LEU A 901 -20.90 3.09 -0.29
C LEU A 901 -21.31 4.12 0.78
N SER A 902 -22.18 5.07 0.46
CA SER A 902 -22.74 6.02 1.43
C SER A 902 -23.50 5.31 2.54
N GLU A 903 -24.39 4.37 2.17
CA GLU A 903 -25.15 3.60 3.15
C GLU A 903 -24.26 2.63 3.94
N THR A 904 -23.20 2.09 3.34
CA THR A 904 -22.19 1.28 4.04
C THR A 904 -21.50 2.07 5.15
N ILE A 905 -21.12 3.33 4.90
CA ILE A 905 -20.54 4.21 5.91
C ILE A 905 -21.55 4.46 7.05
N ARG A 906 -22.83 4.72 6.73
CA ARG A 906 -23.90 4.88 7.73
C ARG A 906 -24.05 3.63 8.60
N ILE A 907 -24.26 2.47 7.97
CA ILE A 907 -24.53 1.21 8.67
C ILE A 907 -23.32 0.77 9.51
N MET A 908 -22.10 1.01 9.05
CA MET A 908 -20.88 0.81 9.85
C MET A 908 -20.90 1.61 11.17
N SER A 909 -21.42 2.84 11.16
CA SER A 909 -21.60 3.63 12.39
C SER A 909 -22.74 3.10 13.26
N GLU A 910 -23.85 2.65 12.66
CA GLU A 910 -24.98 2.07 13.40
C GLU A 910 -24.62 0.73 14.06
N ILE A 911 -23.72 -0.06 13.45
CA ILE A 911 -23.15 -1.28 14.04
C ILE A 911 -22.36 -0.96 15.31
N ASP A 912 -21.45 0.02 15.26
CA ASP A 912 -20.68 0.44 16.43
C ASP A 912 -21.59 1.00 17.53
N GLN A 913 -22.57 1.84 17.17
CA GLN A 913 -23.57 2.36 18.12
C GLN A 913 -24.39 1.24 18.78
N ALA A 914 -24.81 0.22 18.03
CA ALA A 914 -25.53 -0.93 18.57
C ALA A 914 -24.66 -1.73 19.56
N ILE A 915 -23.37 -1.90 19.27
CA ILE A 915 -22.41 -2.59 20.15
C ILE A 915 -22.18 -1.78 21.43
N ASP A 916 -21.96 -0.47 21.34
CA ASP A 916 -21.74 0.41 22.49
C ASP A 916 -22.98 0.47 23.41
N GLN A 917 -24.19 0.53 22.84
CA GLN A 917 -25.45 0.48 23.60
C GLN A 917 -25.62 -0.82 24.41
N HIS A 918 -24.93 -1.89 24.04
CA HIS A 918 -24.98 -3.20 24.70
C HIS A 918 -23.70 -3.52 25.50
N GLY A 919 -22.87 -2.52 25.80
CA GLY A 919 -21.70 -2.63 26.68
C GLY A 919 -20.34 -2.59 25.98
N GLY A 920 -20.29 -2.41 24.67
CA GLY A 920 -19.06 -2.21 23.91
C GLY A 920 -18.20 -3.47 23.77
N TRP A 921 -16.88 -3.28 23.64
CA TRP A 921 -15.89 -4.36 23.51
C TRP A 921 -15.21 -4.71 24.84
N PRO A 922 -15.01 -6.00 25.17
CA PRO A 922 -15.45 -7.18 24.41
C PRO A 922 -16.96 -7.39 24.49
N ILE A 923 -17.58 -7.73 23.35
CA ILE A 923 -19.01 -8.08 23.29
C ILE A 923 -19.27 -9.27 24.21
N ARG A 924 -20.37 -9.19 24.97
CA ARG A 924 -20.83 -10.20 25.94
C ARG A 924 -22.03 -10.98 25.44
#